data_AF-A0A662X1Z4-F1
#
_entry.id   AF-A0A662X1Z4-F1
#
_cell.length_a   1.000
_cell.length_b   1.000
_cell.length_c   1.000
_cell.angle_alpha   90.00
_cell.angle_beta   90.00
_cell.angle_gamma   90.00
#
_symmetry.space_group_name_H-M   'P 1'
#
loop_
_entity.id
_entity.type
_entity.pdbx_description
1 polymer ?
#
loop_
_entity_poly.entity_id
_entity_poly.type
_entity_poly.pdbx_seq_one_letter_code
_entity_poly.pdbx_strand_id
1 'polypeptide(L)'
;MLRLSHSVKRRVPLYKASGNRLLVSAREKVDRRNAPRFETPAVLEFEDGSRFHGVSFGAKKSTAGEVVFTTGMVGYPEALTDASFKGQILNMTFPMIGNYGVPCTKTLDKYGLNKNIESDRIHAAGMIVQDYSNHHSHWNAAQSLSEWLESEGIPGIAGLDTRAITKKIRSTGAMAGRIIVEGSDTPDFVDPNETNLAALVSTKEVKMFGEGNPLKILAVDCGIKYNIIRSLCARGAEVKLVPWNHDISSEIGWYDGLFISNGPGDPAIMEETTKQLAKAMALQGDDVKPIFGICLGNQLLGRAAGATTYKLPFGNRGQNQPVNNLKTGQSYITAQNHGYALDGKTLPSEWDELFVNANDGTNEGIIHKSKPYFTAQFHPEHCGGPTDTEFLFDTFLDAVRAKEKGPITSLVQRPIIARPQVKKVLVLGSGGLSIGQAGEFDYSGSQAIKALKEENIETILINPNIASVQTNIDRSSEAQASNVYYLPVNPDFVEQVIKRERPDGILISMGGQTALNCGVELHEKGILQKYGVQVMGTQIDVINATEDREIFNQKLAEINEHVAQSEAVESVDEAVRAAYEIGFPVMIRSAFALGGLGSGICEDEAELRRMAQKAFAGSPQILVERSMKGWKEVEYEVVRDAAGNCITVCNMENFDPLGIHTGDSIVIAPSQTLSNREYHMLRETALKVVRHLGIVGECNIQYALNPYSEEYCIIEVNARLSRSSALASKATGYPLAFVAAKLALGINLPELKNSVTKSTTACFEPSLDYCVAKIPRWDLSKFENVSTEIGSSMKSVGEVMSIARNFEEAIQKALRMVEPAIEGFEPRFDELPHDELVKALGKPTDRRIYQIAQALKSGQLTIDEVHEITKIDTWFLSRLQGIADCDVNLTGKSLDAVTAPELIEAKKLGFSDRQLGRMFGCLDDDVRVKRKSLDIVPSVKQIDTLAAEYPAQTNYLYMTYNGSEHDVPAQDANNGVMVLGSGAYRIGSSVEFDWCAVSCIRTLRKLGYRAVMLNYNPETVSTDYDECDQLYFEELSKERVMDVNDREAVQGVVVSVGGQIPNNLALPLHKAGVKILGTHPTMIDSAEDRYKFSMLMDEAGVPQPAWKELTSMQEARDFADRVGYPCLVRPSYVLSGAAMNVAYTHEDLENVLGQAVAVSSDHPVVITKFIQGAKELELDAVAKDGKVIAAAIS
;
A
#
# COMPACT_ATOMS: atom_id res chain seq x y z
N MET A 1 -43.67 23.07 -59.62
CA MET A 1 -44.49 23.49 -58.44
C MET A 1 -44.68 22.28 -57.54
N LEU A 2 -44.70 22.50 -56.21
CA LEU A 2 -45.12 21.58 -55.11
C LEU A 2 -44.04 20.55 -54.68
N ARG A 3 -43.47 20.64 -53.45
CA ARG A 3 -43.95 20.30 -52.07
C ARG A 3 -43.49 18.86 -51.68
N LEU A 4 -43.12 18.44 -50.46
CA LEU A 4 -43.35 18.84 -49.06
C LEU A 4 -42.29 18.22 -48.08
N SER A 5 -41.97 18.97 -47.02
CA SER A 5 -41.58 18.69 -45.60
C SER A 5 -41.37 17.26 -45.01
N HIS A 6 -40.36 17.03 -44.12
CA HIS A 6 -40.40 17.07 -42.61
C HIS A 6 -39.10 16.59 -41.89
N SER A 7 -38.86 17.20 -40.71
CA SER A 7 -38.11 16.82 -39.47
C SER A 7 -36.61 16.45 -39.38
N VAL A 8 -35.86 17.34 -38.71
CA VAL A 8 -34.98 17.18 -37.52
C VAL A 8 -34.21 15.85 -37.29
N LYS A 9 -32.87 15.93 -37.27
CA LYS A 9 -31.99 15.33 -36.25
C LYS A 9 -30.67 16.13 -36.18
N ARG A 10 -30.42 16.80 -35.05
CA ARG A 10 -29.13 17.41 -34.69
C ARG A 10 -28.06 16.31 -34.62
N ARG A 11 -27.04 16.38 -35.47
CA ARG A 11 -25.79 15.63 -35.30
C ARG A 11 -24.83 16.51 -34.49
N VAL A 12 -24.52 16.07 -33.28
CA VAL A 12 -23.38 16.54 -32.47
C VAL A 12 -22.08 16.13 -33.21
N PRO A 13 -21.01 16.93 -33.20
CA PRO A 13 -19.75 16.53 -33.82
C PRO A 13 -19.16 15.35 -33.06
N LEU A 14 -18.91 14.25 -33.77
CA LEU A 14 -18.11 13.12 -33.29
C LEU A 14 -16.70 13.66 -32.95
N TYR A 15 -16.35 13.68 -31.66
CA TYR A 15 -14.97 13.75 -31.21
C TYR A 15 -14.22 12.56 -31.83
N LYS A 16 -13.28 12.83 -32.73
CA LYS A 16 -12.22 11.86 -33.04
C LYS A 16 -11.36 11.76 -31.78
N ALA A 17 -11.52 10.67 -31.04
CA ALA A 17 -10.59 10.30 -29.98
C ALA A 17 -9.21 10.08 -30.61
N SER A 18 -8.23 10.76 -30.04
CA SER A 18 -6.81 10.69 -30.37
C SER A 18 -6.27 9.30 -30.04
N GLY A 19 -6.12 8.45 -31.06
CA GLY A 19 -5.18 7.33 -31.03
C GLY A 19 -3.75 7.88 -30.98
N ASN A 20 -2.94 7.28 -30.11
CA ASN A 20 -1.58 7.68 -29.74
C ASN A 20 -0.56 7.54 -30.89
N ARG A 21 -0.65 8.39 -31.91
CA ARG A 21 0.43 8.58 -32.90
C ARG A 21 1.59 9.45 -32.39
N LEU A 22 1.56 9.92 -31.14
CA LEU A 22 2.25 11.15 -30.75
C LEU A 22 3.56 10.99 -29.96
N LEU A 23 4.08 9.78 -29.76
CA LEU A 23 5.28 9.55 -28.93
C LEU A 23 6.50 8.89 -29.63
N VAL A 24 6.57 8.87 -30.97
CA VAL A 24 7.66 8.18 -31.68
C VAL A 24 8.75 9.16 -32.13
N SER A 25 9.73 9.41 -31.26
CA SER A 25 11.04 9.97 -31.64
C SER A 25 11.87 8.91 -32.41
N ALA A 26 12.48 9.26 -33.53
CA ALA A 26 13.23 8.36 -34.41
C ALA A 26 14.66 7.98 -33.92
N ARG A 27 14.87 7.77 -32.62
CA ARG A 27 16.18 7.31 -32.09
C ARG A 27 16.22 5.77 -32.08
N GLU A 28 17.04 5.18 -32.94
CA GLU A 28 17.17 3.72 -33.14
C GLU A 28 17.68 2.91 -31.92
N LYS A 29 18.14 3.57 -30.83
CA LYS A 29 18.75 2.92 -29.65
C LYS A 29 17.87 2.91 -28.38
N VAL A 30 16.65 3.45 -28.41
CA VAL A 30 15.78 3.50 -27.21
C VAL A 30 14.92 2.24 -27.13
N ASP A 31 15.00 1.53 -26.02
CA ASP A 31 14.21 0.33 -25.73
C ASP A 31 12.78 0.71 -25.29
N ARG A 32 11.78 0.43 -26.13
CA ARG A 32 10.40 0.95 -25.99
C ARG A 32 9.35 -0.13 -25.77
N ARG A 33 9.55 -0.97 -24.76
CA ARG A 33 8.59 -2.04 -24.40
C ARG A 33 7.20 -1.53 -24.00
N ASN A 34 7.07 -0.25 -23.63
CA ASN A 34 5.80 0.38 -23.24
C ASN A 34 5.11 1.24 -24.32
N ALA A 35 5.58 1.25 -25.57
CA ALA A 35 4.89 2.00 -26.62
C ALA A 35 3.44 1.48 -26.80
N PRO A 36 2.40 2.33 -26.69
CA PRO A 36 1.03 1.90 -26.80
C PRO A 36 0.78 1.27 -28.17
N ARG A 37 0.36 0.00 -28.18
CA ARG A 37 -0.02 -0.74 -29.41
C ARG A 37 -1.49 -0.61 -29.76
N PHE A 38 -2.31 -0.04 -28.87
CA PHE A 38 -3.76 -0.07 -28.96
C PHE A 38 -4.31 1.28 -29.43
N GLU A 39 -4.67 1.34 -30.71
CA GLU A 39 -5.25 2.55 -31.31
C GLU A 39 -6.76 2.44 -31.55
N THR A 40 -7.34 1.24 -31.43
CA THR A 40 -8.76 1.01 -31.75
C THR A 40 -9.66 1.57 -30.65
N PRO A 41 -10.48 2.59 -30.92
CA PRO A 41 -11.43 3.12 -29.95
C PRO A 41 -12.44 2.05 -29.52
N ALA A 42 -12.82 2.08 -28.25
CA ALA A 42 -13.88 1.24 -27.72
C ALA A 42 -14.74 2.01 -26.71
N VAL A 43 -15.97 1.53 -26.50
CA VAL A 43 -16.91 2.13 -25.56
C VAL A 43 -17.54 1.03 -24.71
N LEU A 44 -17.51 1.20 -23.39
CA LEU A 44 -18.40 0.47 -22.48
C LEU A 44 -19.72 1.23 -22.40
N GLU A 45 -20.81 0.59 -22.80
CA GLU A 45 -22.16 1.15 -22.71
C GLU A 45 -23.02 0.28 -21.79
N PHE A 46 -23.71 0.91 -20.85
CA PHE A 46 -24.70 0.27 -19.97
C PHE A 46 -26.10 0.39 -20.55
N GLU A 47 -27.01 -0.50 -20.14
CA GLU A 47 -28.41 -0.48 -20.59
C GLU A 47 -29.17 0.80 -20.22
N ASP A 48 -28.73 1.51 -19.17
CA ASP A 48 -29.29 2.81 -18.78
C ASP A 48 -28.81 3.99 -19.65
N GLY A 49 -27.97 3.71 -20.65
CA GLY A 49 -27.44 4.68 -21.61
C GLY A 49 -26.14 5.37 -21.18
N SER A 50 -25.61 5.09 -19.98
CA SER A 50 -24.31 5.60 -19.56
C SER A 50 -23.17 4.97 -20.38
N ARG A 51 -22.13 5.77 -20.67
CA ARG A 51 -21.03 5.40 -21.57
C ARG A 51 -19.68 5.80 -21.01
N PHE A 52 -18.71 4.90 -21.11
CA PHE A 52 -17.31 5.12 -20.76
C PHE A 52 -16.43 4.84 -21.98
N HIS A 53 -15.60 5.80 -22.35
CA HIS A 53 -14.77 5.74 -23.55
C HIS A 53 -13.36 5.27 -23.21
N GLY A 54 -12.82 4.36 -24.01
CA GLY A 54 -11.48 3.81 -23.85
C GLY A 54 -10.90 3.28 -25.14
N VAL A 55 -9.90 2.41 -25.02
CA VAL A 55 -9.21 1.77 -26.13
C VAL A 55 -9.24 0.25 -25.98
N SER A 56 -9.42 -0.45 -27.09
CA SER A 56 -9.43 -1.92 -27.11
C SER A 56 -8.01 -2.46 -26.99
N PHE A 57 -7.75 -3.32 -26.00
CA PHE A 57 -6.48 -4.04 -25.85
C PHE A 57 -6.60 -5.57 -26.01
N GLY A 58 -7.82 -6.08 -26.14
CA GLY A 58 -8.09 -7.50 -26.44
C GLY A 58 -8.59 -7.72 -27.87
N ALA A 59 -9.38 -8.77 -28.08
CA ALA A 59 -9.94 -9.10 -29.38
C ALA A 59 -10.74 -7.94 -30.00
N LYS A 60 -10.58 -7.76 -31.31
CA LYS A 60 -11.29 -6.73 -32.11
C LYS A 60 -12.75 -7.11 -32.39
N LYS A 61 -13.50 -7.42 -31.34
CA LYS A 61 -14.89 -7.89 -31.40
C LYS A 61 -15.70 -7.24 -30.28
N SER A 62 -16.91 -6.79 -30.57
CA SER A 62 -17.83 -6.32 -29.53
C SER A 62 -18.46 -7.48 -28.75
N THR A 63 -18.81 -7.25 -27.49
CA THR A 63 -19.46 -8.24 -26.60
C THR A 63 -20.56 -7.58 -25.77
N ALA A 64 -21.49 -8.37 -25.26
CA ALA A 64 -22.51 -7.95 -24.30
C ALA A 64 -22.58 -8.95 -23.14
N GLY A 65 -22.95 -8.47 -21.96
CA GLY A 65 -23.05 -9.27 -20.75
C GLY A 65 -23.39 -8.43 -19.53
N GLU A 66 -23.52 -9.07 -18.38
CA GLU A 66 -23.70 -8.36 -17.11
C GLU A 66 -22.36 -7.76 -16.65
N VAL A 67 -22.32 -6.46 -16.38
CA VAL A 67 -21.09 -5.80 -15.90
C VAL A 67 -20.99 -5.96 -14.39
N VAL A 68 -19.89 -6.55 -13.96
CA VAL A 68 -19.57 -6.84 -12.55
C VAL A 68 -18.20 -6.29 -12.20
N PHE A 69 -17.84 -6.21 -10.93
CA PHE A 69 -16.48 -5.85 -10.49
C PHE A 69 -15.90 -6.93 -9.56
N THR A 70 -14.57 -6.93 -9.41
CA THR A 70 -13.87 -7.74 -8.41
C THR A 70 -12.82 -6.91 -7.68
N THR A 71 -12.72 -7.10 -6.36
CA THR A 71 -11.74 -6.40 -5.49
C THR A 71 -10.38 -7.10 -5.42
N GLY A 72 -10.18 -8.22 -6.14
CA GLY A 72 -8.88 -8.90 -6.20
C GLY A 72 -7.80 -8.04 -6.89
N MET A 73 -6.67 -7.82 -6.21
CA MET A 73 -5.53 -7.06 -6.74
C MET A 73 -4.61 -7.90 -7.62
N VAL A 74 -4.60 -9.22 -7.40
CA VAL A 74 -3.87 -10.22 -8.19
C VAL A 74 -4.82 -11.30 -8.71
N GLY A 75 -4.34 -12.15 -9.61
CA GLY A 75 -5.08 -13.32 -10.07
C GLY A 75 -6.02 -13.07 -11.25
N TYR A 76 -5.70 -12.11 -12.14
CA TYR A 76 -6.50 -11.91 -13.36
C TYR A 76 -6.56 -13.14 -14.29
N PRO A 77 -5.54 -14.00 -14.44
CA PRO A 77 -5.68 -15.22 -15.25
C PRO A 77 -6.68 -16.22 -14.64
N GLU A 78 -6.62 -16.40 -13.33
CA GLU A 78 -7.54 -17.26 -12.59
C GLU A 78 -8.98 -16.71 -12.64
N ALA A 79 -9.16 -15.40 -12.43
CA ALA A 79 -10.47 -14.77 -12.53
C ALA A 79 -11.07 -14.88 -13.93
N LEU A 80 -10.30 -14.66 -15.00
CA LEU A 80 -10.80 -14.79 -16.37
C LEU A 80 -11.22 -16.23 -16.72
N THR A 81 -10.61 -17.22 -16.09
CA THR A 81 -10.88 -18.65 -16.32
C THR A 81 -11.84 -19.26 -15.31
N ASP A 82 -12.31 -18.51 -14.31
CA ASP A 82 -13.39 -18.95 -13.43
C ASP A 82 -14.73 -18.97 -14.19
N ALA A 83 -15.32 -20.17 -14.29
CA ALA A 83 -16.57 -20.40 -14.99
C ALA A 83 -17.75 -19.60 -14.40
N SER A 84 -17.67 -19.17 -13.15
CA SER A 84 -18.68 -18.36 -12.47
C SER A 84 -18.85 -16.97 -13.12
N PHE A 85 -17.86 -16.48 -13.89
CA PHE A 85 -17.95 -15.26 -14.69
C PHE A 85 -18.54 -15.44 -16.09
N LYS A 86 -19.11 -16.61 -16.41
CA LYS A 86 -19.67 -16.86 -17.75
C LYS A 86 -20.71 -15.80 -18.13
N GLY A 87 -20.46 -15.10 -19.23
CA GLY A 87 -21.38 -14.07 -19.73
C GLY A 87 -21.29 -12.72 -19.03
N GLN A 88 -20.31 -12.53 -18.14
CA GLN A 88 -20.09 -11.28 -17.41
C GLN A 88 -18.89 -10.49 -17.98
N ILE A 89 -18.98 -9.16 -17.92
CA ILE A 89 -17.89 -8.24 -18.27
C ILE A 89 -17.24 -7.78 -16.95
N LEU A 90 -15.96 -8.11 -16.75
CA LEU A 90 -15.29 -7.87 -15.47
C LEU A 90 -14.62 -6.49 -15.43
N ASN A 91 -15.02 -5.67 -14.46
CA ASN A 91 -14.32 -4.47 -14.05
C ASN A 91 -13.28 -4.79 -12.97
N MET A 92 -12.00 -4.68 -13.32
CA MET A 92 -10.91 -4.81 -12.36
C MET A 92 -10.82 -3.53 -11.55
N THR A 93 -11.00 -3.63 -10.23
CA THR A 93 -10.89 -2.47 -9.34
C THR A 93 -9.45 -1.97 -9.26
N PHE A 94 -8.49 -2.89 -9.09
CA PHE A 94 -7.07 -2.58 -9.12
C PHE A 94 -6.68 -1.99 -10.49
N PRO A 95 -6.07 -0.79 -10.52
CA PRO A 95 -6.02 -0.01 -11.74
C PRO A 95 -5.01 -0.50 -12.76
N MET A 96 -3.93 -1.18 -12.34
CA MET A 96 -2.83 -1.60 -13.22
C MET A 96 -2.89 -3.11 -13.46
N ILE A 97 -3.16 -3.53 -14.69
CA ILE A 97 -3.39 -4.94 -15.02
C ILE A 97 -2.52 -5.40 -16.18
N GLY A 98 -2.03 -6.64 -16.10
CA GLY A 98 -1.13 -7.25 -17.09
C GLY A 98 0.33 -7.27 -16.67
N ASN A 99 0.66 -6.77 -15.48
CA ASN A 99 2.02 -6.55 -14.98
C ASN A 99 2.92 -7.79 -15.03
N TYR A 100 2.37 -8.97 -14.71
CA TYR A 100 3.10 -10.24 -14.66
C TYR A 100 2.75 -11.18 -15.84
N GLY A 101 2.08 -10.68 -16.88
CA GLY A 101 1.76 -11.44 -18.09
C GLY A 101 0.79 -12.59 -17.85
N VAL A 102 0.79 -13.59 -18.73
CA VAL A 102 -0.01 -14.80 -18.59
C VAL A 102 0.91 -16.02 -18.68
N PRO A 103 0.85 -16.94 -17.70
CA PRO A 103 1.65 -18.15 -17.76
C PRO A 103 1.20 -19.06 -18.90
N CYS A 104 1.97 -20.11 -19.20
CA CYS A 104 1.56 -21.07 -20.22
C CYS A 104 0.20 -21.69 -19.87
N THR A 105 -0.80 -21.43 -20.71
CA THR A 105 -2.19 -21.88 -20.51
C THR A 105 -2.42 -23.31 -20.98
N LYS A 106 -1.43 -23.95 -21.61
CA LYS A 106 -1.52 -25.29 -22.20
C LYS A 106 -0.77 -26.37 -21.43
N THR A 107 0.10 -25.98 -20.50
CA THR A 107 0.84 -26.93 -19.66
C THR A 107 -0.16 -27.72 -18.83
N LEU A 108 -0.13 -29.06 -18.94
CA LEU A 108 -0.97 -29.93 -18.13
C LEU A 108 -0.25 -30.34 -16.85
N ASP A 109 -0.99 -30.50 -15.77
CA ASP A 109 -0.53 -31.10 -14.52
C ASP A 109 -0.63 -32.64 -14.55
N LYS A 110 -0.28 -33.28 -13.43
CA LYS A 110 -0.31 -34.75 -13.28
C LYS A 110 -1.71 -35.36 -13.39
N TYR A 111 -2.78 -34.56 -13.32
CA TYR A 111 -4.16 -35.00 -13.46
C TYR A 111 -4.72 -34.71 -14.87
N GLY A 112 -3.89 -34.20 -15.79
CA GLY A 112 -4.31 -33.84 -17.14
C GLY A 112 -5.11 -32.54 -17.21
N LEU A 113 -5.10 -31.72 -16.15
CA LEU A 113 -5.73 -30.41 -16.11
C LEU A 113 -4.73 -29.32 -16.49
N ASN A 114 -5.18 -28.21 -17.08
CA ASN A 114 -4.30 -27.08 -17.34
C ASN A 114 -3.74 -26.56 -16.01
N LYS A 115 -2.42 -26.49 -15.87
CA LYS A 115 -1.73 -26.24 -14.59
C LYS A 115 -1.97 -24.85 -14.02
N ASN A 116 -1.98 -23.83 -14.88
CA ASN A 116 -1.90 -22.42 -14.47
C ASN A 116 -3.21 -21.63 -14.65
N ILE A 117 -4.31 -22.31 -15.00
CA ILE A 117 -5.63 -21.72 -15.19
C ILE A 117 -6.69 -22.64 -14.58
N GLU A 118 -7.88 -22.09 -14.35
CA GLU A 118 -8.91 -22.76 -13.55
C GLU A 118 -10.01 -23.44 -14.38
N SER A 119 -9.92 -23.36 -15.71
CA SER A 119 -10.76 -24.09 -16.67
C SER A 119 -10.05 -24.23 -18.02
N ASP A 120 -10.74 -24.75 -19.04
CA ASP A 120 -10.18 -24.97 -20.38
C ASP A 120 -10.10 -23.71 -21.24
N ARG A 121 -10.66 -22.57 -20.82
CA ARG A 121 -10.79 -21.33 -21.62
C ARG A 121 -11.08 -20.10 -20.77
N ILE A 122 -11.11 -18.93 -21.39
CA ILE A 122 -11.67 -17.73 -20.74
C ILE A 122 -13.21 -17.83 -20.71
N HIS A 123 -13.81 -17.58 -19.55
CA HIS A 123 -15.27 -17.59 -19.35
C HIS A 123 -15.89 -16.21 -19.34
N ALA A 124 -15.14 -15.21 -18.87
CA ALA A 124 -15.47 -13.81 -18.97
C ALA A 124 -15.89 -13.40 -20.39
N ALA A 125 -16.95 -12.61 -20.53
CA ALA A 125 -17.38 -12.07 -21.82
C ALA A 125 -16.49 -10.92 -22.30
N GLY A 126 -15.84 -10.21 -21.37
CA GLY A 126 -14.92 -9.11 -21.64
C GLY A 126 -14.29 -8.58 -20.35
N MET A 127 -13.31 -7.69 -20.50
CA MET A 127 -12.53 -7.14 -19.39
C MET A 127 -12.42 -5.61 -19.48
N ILE A 128 -12.55 -4.94 -18.34
CA ILE A 128 -12.39 -3.49 -18.18
C ILE A 128 -11.24 -3.24 -17.22
N VAL A 129 -10.29 -2.40 -17.64
CA VAL A 129 -9.14 -1.97 -16.85
C VAL A 129 -8.94 -0.46 -16.96
N GLN A 130 -8.26 0.14 -15.99
CA GLN A 130 -7.87 1.54 -16.10
C GLN A 130 -6.59 1.67 -16.92
N ASP A 131 -5.55 0.96 -16.48
CA ASP A 131 -4.21 1.02 -17.03
C ASP A 131 -3.75 -0.40 -17.38
N TYR A 132 -3.45 -0.61 -18.65
CA TYR A 132 -2.96 -1.89 -19.15
C TYR A 132 -1.45 -1.83 -19.32
N SER A 133 -0.75 -2.76 -18.66
CA SER A 133 0.70 -2.92 -18.77
C SER A 133 1.06 -3.61 -20.08
N ASN A 134 1.60 -2.84 -21.04
CA ASN A 134 2.11 -3.35 -22.32
C ASN A 134 3.33 -4.26 -22.14
N HIS A 135 4.23 -3.88 -21.23
CA HIS A 135 5.35 -4.71 -20.80
C HIS A 135 4.96 -5.50 -19.54
N HIS A 136 5.28 -6.79 -19.53
CA HIS A 136 5.13 -7.63 -18.36
C HIS A 136 6.50 -8.15 -17.89
N SER A 137 6.65 -8.38 -16.60
CA SER A 137 7.85 -8.99 -16.04
C SER A 137 7.51 -10.04 -15.00
N HIS A 138 7.67 -11.30 -15.39
CA HIS A 138 7.52 -12.46 -14.51
C HIS A 138 8.17 -13.68 -15.19
N TRP A 139 8.92 -14.47 -14.44
CA TRP A 139 9.71 -15.59 -14.98
C TRP A 139 8.86 -16.70 -15.62
N ASN A 140 7.62 -16.88 -15.14
CA ASN A 140 6.67 -17.87 -15.67
C ASN A 140 5.75 -17.31 -16.77
N ALA A 141 5.90 -16.03 -17.18
CA ALA A 141 5.05 -15.47 -18.23
C ALA A 141 5.41 -16.09 -19.60
N ALA A 142 4.40 -16.52 -20.35
CA ALA A 142 4.56 -17.12 -21.68
C ALA A 142 4.03 -16.22 -22.81
N GLN A 143 3.12 -15.31 -22.49
CA GLN A 143 2.52 -14.34 -23.41
C GLN A 143 1.96 -13.15 -22.62
N SER A 144 1.65 -12.06 -23.32
CA SER A 144 0.93 -10.94 -22.72
C SER A 144 -0.55 -11.27 -22.50
N LEU A 145 -1.20 -10.54 -21.59
CA LEU A 145 -2.66 -10.64 -21.39
C LEU A 145 -3.44 -10.25 -22.66
N SER A 146 -2.97 -9.24 -23.42
CA SER A 146 -3.58 -8.84 -24.69
C SER A 146 -3.58 -9.98 -25.71
N GLU A 147 -2.43 -10.61 -25.95
CA GLU A 147 -2.30 -11.73 -26.90
C GLU A 147 -3.20 -12.90 -26.51
N TRP A 148 -3.32 -13.19 -25.20
CA TRP A 148 -4.19 -14.25 -24.73
C TRP A 148 -5.68 -13.92 -24.98
N LEU A 149 -6.13 -12.72 -24.62
CA LEU A 149 -7.50 -12.25 -24.88
C LEU A 149 -7.84 -12.26 -26.37
N GLU A 150 -6.92 -11.82 -27.23
CA GLU A 150 -7.09 -11.89 -28.69
C GLU A 150 -7.24 -13.33 -29.18
N SER A 151 -6.41 -14.26 -28.68
CA SER A 151 -6.44 -15.67 -29.07
C SER A 151 -7.74 -16.40 -28.70
N GLU A 152 -8.37 -15.98 -27.60
CA GLU A 152 -9.64 -16.53 -27.09
C GLU A 152 -10.86 -15.74 -27.62
N GLY A 153 -10.65 -14.67 -28.41
CA GLY A 153 -11.72 -13.86 -28.97
C GLY A 153 -12.46 -12.99 -27.95
N ILE A 154 -11.79 -12.61 -26.85
CA ILE A 154 -12.35 -11.84 -25.74
C ILE A 154 -11.92 -10.37 -25.84
N PRO A 155 -12.85 -9.40 -25.89
CA PRO A 155 -12.48 -8.00 -25.87
C PRO A 155 -12.04 -7.53 -24.48
N GLY A 156 -11.01 -6.69 -24.48
CA GLY A 156 -10.58 -5.92 -23.31
C GLY A 156 -10.63 -4.43 -23.65
N ILE A 157 -11.09 -3.60 -22.71
CA ILE A 157 -11.11 -2.13 -22.82
C ILE A 157 -10.28 -1.49 -21.70
N ALA A 158 -9.36 -0.60 -22.06
CA ALA A 158 -8.48 0.13 -21.14
C ALA A 158 -8.75 1.65 -21.18
N GLY A 159 -8.26 2.38 -20.18
CA GLY A 159 -8.37 3.84 -20.07
C GLY A 159 -9.61 4.32 -19.32
N LEU A 160 -10.32 3.44 -18.61
CA LEU A 160 -11.58 3.75 -17.93
C LEU A 160 -11.35 4.01 -16.44
N ASP A 161 -12.13 4.92 -15.84
CA ASP A 161 -12.17 5.08 -14.38
C ASP A 161 -12.93 3.89 -13.76
N THR A 162 -12.19 2.82 -13.44
CA THR A 162 -12.74 1.59 -12.88
C THR A 162 -13.43 1.80 -11.53
N ARG A 163 -13.02 2.82 -10.77
CA ARG A 163 -13.64 3.18 -9.47
C ARG A 163 -15.01 3.82 -9.67
N ALA A 164 -15.15 4.72 -10.64
CA ALA A 164 -16.45 5.29 -11.01
C ALA A 164 -17.44 4.19 -11.46
N ILE A 165 -16.95 3.20 -12.22
CA ILE A 165 -17.73 2.04 -12.65
C ILE A 165 -18.15 1.18 -11.45
N THR A 166 -17.23 0.90 -10.51
CA THR A 166 -17.56 0.16 -9.29
C THR A 166 -18.61 0.88 -8.45
N LYS A 167 -18.48 2.19 -8.22
CA LYS A 167 -19.46 3.00 -7.49
C LYS A 167 -20.83 2.97 -8.16
N LYS A 168 -20.87 3.03 -9.50
CA LYS A 168 -22.10 2.89 -10.28
C LYS A 168 -22.75 1.54 -10.01
N ILE A 169 -22.04 0.43 -10.25
CA ILE A 169 -22.54 -0.94 -10.04
C ILE A 169 -23.02 -1.13 -8.60
N ARG A 170 -22.26 -0.66 -7.61
CA ARG A 170 -22.67 -0.69 -6.19
C ARG A 170 -24.00 0.04 -5.95
N SER A 171 -24.20 1.20 -6.56
CA SER A 171 -25.38 2.05 -6.33
C SER A 171 -26.64 1.59 -7.05
N THR A 172 -26.51 0.97 -8.22
CA THR A 172 -27.64 0.58 -9.08
C THR A 172 -27.86 -0.92 -9.17
N GLY A 173 -26.93 -1.72 -8.63
CA GLY A 173 -26.80 -3.14 -8.91
C GLY A 173 -26.04 -3.43 -10.20
N ALA A 174 -25.57 -4.67 -10.34
CA ALA A 174 -25.02 -5.22 -11.56
C ALA A 174 -26.11 -5.28 -12.64
N MET A 175 -25.76 -4.89 -13.86
CA MET A 175 -26.72 -4.70 -14.95
C MET A 175 -26.10 -5.03 -16.30
N ALA A 176 -26.93 -5.13 -17.34
CA ALA A 176 -26.45 -5.41 -18.68
C ALA A 176 -25.59 -4.24 -19.22
N GLY A 177 -24.49 -4.60 -19.87
CA GLY A 177 -23.61 -3.70 -20.59
C GLY A 177 -23.00 -4.36 -21.82
N ARG A 178 -22.31 -3.56 -22.62
CA ARG A 178 -21.61 -4.03 -23.82
C ARG A 178 -20.32 -3.26 -24.05
N ILE A 179 -19.28 -3.97 -24.47
CA ILE A 179 -18.05 -3.36 -25.01
C ILE A 179 -18.24 -3.29 -26.52
N ILE A 180 -18.23 -2.08 -27.06
CA ILE A 180 -18.35 -1.81 -28.49
C ILE A 180 -16.96 -1.44 -29.00
N VAL A 181 -16.38 -2.30 -29.83
CA VAL A 181 -15.07 -2.05 -30.45
C VAL A 181 -15.30 -1.44 -31.83
N GLU A 182 -14.61 -0.34 -32.14
CA GLU A 182 -14.73 0.31 -33.45
C GLU A 182 -14.42 -0.69 -34.59
N GLY A 183 -15.31 -0.74 -35.58
CA GLY A 183 -15.22 -1.67 -36.71
C GLY A 183 -15.82 -3.06 -36.48
N SER A 184 -16.37 -3.35 -35.29
CA SER A 184 -17.12 -4.57 -34.99
C SER A 184 -18.62 -4.30 -34.86
N ASP A 185 -19.45 -5.28 -35.22
CA ASP A 185 -20.90 -5.21 -35.06
C ASP A 185 -21.27 -4.99 -33.59
N THR A 186 -22.28 -4.17 -33.33
CA THR A 186 -22.74 -3.88 -31.97
C THR A 186 -23.78 -4.92 -31.54
N PRO A 187 -23.52 -5.74 -30.51
CA PRO A 187 -24.51 -6.70 -30.01
C PRO A 187 -25.64 -6.00 -29.25
N ASP A 188 -26.81 -6.63 -29.21
CA ASP A 188 -27.90 -6.23 -28.33
C ASP A 188 -27.50 -6.45 -26.85
N PHE A 189 -28.14 -5.71 -25.93
CA PHE A 189 -28.00 -5.98 -24.51
C PHE A 189 -28.59 -7.37 -24.19
N VAL A 190 -27.91 -8.10 -23.32
CA VAL A 190 -28.30 -9.45 -22.90
C VAL A 190 -28.15 -9.53 -21.38
N ASP A 191 -29.18 -10.00 -20.68
CA ASP A 191 -29.01 -10.51 -19.32
C ASP A 191 -28.63 -12.00 -19.42
N PRO A 192 -27.37 -12.37 -19.13
CA PRO A 192 -26.95 -13.77 -19.21
C PRO A 192 -27.70 -14.66 -18.21
N ASN A 193 -28.26 -14.09 -17.14
CA ASN A 193 -28.91 -14.82 -16.06
C ASN A 193 -30.29 -15.39 -16.43
N GLU A 194 -30.88 -14.98 -17.57
CA GLU A 194 -32.13 -15.59 -18.08
C GLU A 194 -31.91 -17.00 -18.65
N THR A 195 -30.64 -17.42 -18.82
CA THR A 195 -30.27 -18.73 -19.36
C THR A 195 -29.61 -19.61 -18.29
N ASN A 196 -29.69 -20.93 -18.46
CA ASN A 196 -28.96 -21.86 -17.62
C ASN A 196 -27.46 -21.85 -17.99
N LEU A 197 -26.71 -20.93 -17.36
CA LEU A 197 -25.28 -20.75 -17.62
C LEU A 197 -24.45 -21.97 -17.21
N ALA A 198 -24.82 -22.66 -16.12
CA ALA A 198 -24.17 -23.90 -15.68
C ALA A 198 -24.20 -24.96 -16.79
N ALA A 199 -25.31 -25.08 -17.53
CA ALA A 199 -25.40 -25.99 -18.67
C ALA A 199 -24.43 -25.64 -19.82
N LEU A 200 -24.02 -24.37 -19.96
CA LEU A 200 -23.06 -23.94 -20.98
C LEU A 200 -21.63 -24.29 -20.59
N VAL A 201 -21.31 -24.29 -19.30
CA VAL A 201 -19.94 -24.50 -18.80
C VAL A 201 -19.66 -25.91 -18.32
N SER A 202 -20.67 -26.65 -17.87
CA SER A 202 -20.57 -28.04 -17.44
C SER A 202 -19.97 -28.93 -18.53
N THR A 203 -19.17 -29.90 -18.11
CA THR A 203 -18.73 -31.04 -18.92
C THR A 203 -19.92 -31.68 -19.63
N LYS A 204 -19.69 -32.17 -20.85
CA LYS A 204 -20.70 -32.87 -21.66
C LYS A 204 -20.62 -34.39 -21.51
N GLU A 205 -19.49 -34.87 -21.02
CA GLU A 205 -19.19 -36.29 -20.86
C GLU A 205 -18.65 -36.53 -19.46
N VAL A 206 -18.80 -37.77 -18.98
CA VAL A 206 -18.24 -38.21 -17.70
C VAL A 206 -16.72 -38.29 -17.84
N LYS A 207 -15.99 -37.71 -16.88
CA LYS A 207 -14.52 -37.74 -16.83
C LYS A 207 -14.03 -38.31 -15.51
N MET A 208 -12.91 -39.03 -15.56
CA MET A 208 -12.27 -39.63 -14.38
C MET A 208 -10.96 -38.89 -14.07
N PHE A 209 -10.71 -38.62 -12.80
CA PHE A 209 -9.47 -38.02 -12.32
C PHE A 209 -8.98 -38.75 -11.06
N GLY A 210 -7.65 -38.85 -10.90
CA GLY A 210 -7.07 -39.57 -9.76
C GLY A 210 -7.40 -41.07 -9.77
N GLU A 211 -7.49 -41.68 -10.95
CA GLU A 211 -7.85 -43.09 -11.09
C GLU A 211 -7.03 -44.02 -10.18
N GLY A 212 -7.71 -44.95 -9.51
CA GLY A 212 -7.09 -45.87 -8.55
C GLY A 212 -6.96 -45.35 -7.12
N ASN A 213 -7.30 -44.08 -6.87
CA ASN A 213 -7.42 -43.57 -5.50
C ASN A 213 -8.59 -44.24 -4.75
N PRO A 214 -8.49 -44.40 -3.41
CA PRO A 214 -9.41 -45.23 -2.65
C PRO A 214 -10.78 -44.59 -2.37
N LEU A 215 -10.89 -43.26 -2.36
CA LEU A 215 -12.13 -42.56 -2.00
C LEU A 215 -12.89 -42.17 -3.27
N LYS A 216 -14.06 -42.74 -3.52
CA LYS A 216 -14.81 -42.46 -4.76
C LYS A 216 -15.73 -41.26 -4.59
N ILE A 217 -15.45 -40.18 -5.32
CA ILE A 217 -16.22 -38.94 -5.23
C ILE A 217 -16.96 -38.71 -6.54
N LEU A 218 -18.29 -38.63 -6.48
CA LEU A 218 -19.09 -38.16 -7.61
C LEU A 218 -19.15 -36.63 -7.54
N ALA A 219 -18.57 -35.95 -8.52
CA ALA A 219 -18.56 -34.49 -8.60
C ALA A 219 -19.53 -34.02 -9.69
N VAL A 220 -20.58 -33.29 -9.30
CA VAL A 220 -21.54 -32.67 -10.23
C VAL A 220 -20.94 -31.36 -10.73
N ASP A 221 -20.65 -31.30 -12.02
CA ASP A 221 -20.04 -30.14 -12.67
C ASP A 221 -21.10 -29.09 -13.00
N CYS A 222 -21.11 -27.99 -12.27
CA CYS A 222 -21.91 -26.81 -12.58
C CYS A 222 -21.07 -25.66 -13.16
N GLY A 223 -19.80 -25.91 -13.51
CA GLY A 223 -18.78 -24.90 -13.79
C GLY A 223 -17.57 -25.06 -12.87
N ILE A 224 -17.13 -26.30 -12.64
CA ILE A 224 -16.10 -26.63 -11.67
C ILE A 224 -14.77 -25.93 -12.01
N LYS A 225 -14.16 -25.31 -11.00
CA LYS A 225 -12.76 -24.88 -11.09
C LYS A 225 -11.81 -26.06 -10.96
N TYR A 226 -10.76 -26.08 -11.78
CA TYR A 226 -9.77 -27.16 -11.76
C TYR A 226 -9.12 -27.37 -10.40
N ASN A 227 -8.92 -26.31 -9.60
CA ASN A 227 -8.32 -26.51 -8.30
C ASN A 227 -9.20 -27.31 -7.31
N ILE A 228 -10.53 -27.35 -7.50
CA ILE A 228 -11.41 -28.26 -6.75
C ILE A 228 -11.00 -29.72 -6.99
N ILE A 229 -10.80 -30.08 -8.26
CA ILE A 229 -10.40 -31.45 -8.65
C ILE A 229 -9.01 -31.74 -8.10
N ARG A 230 -8.07 -30.78 -8.17
CA ARG A 230 -6.73 -30.94 -7.59
C ARG A 230 -6.79 -31.17 -6.08
N SER A 231 -7.56 -30.37 -5.35
CA SER A 231 -7.71 -30.48 -3.89
C SER A 231 -8.31 -31.81 -3.46
N LEU A 232 -9.30 -32.33 -4.20
CA LEU A 232 -9.88 -33.67 -3.95
C LEU A 232 -8.87 -34.78 -4.26
N CYS A 233 -8.28 -34.78 -5.45
CA CYS A 233 -7.36 -35.83 -5.90
C CYS A 233 -6.07 -35.88 -5.07
N ALA A 234 -5.55 -34.73 -4.62
CA ALA A 234 -4.37 -34.64 -3.77
C ALA A 234 -4.57 -35.31 -2.40
N ARG A 235 -5.82 -35.38 -1.95
CA ARG A 235 -6.23 -36.00 -0.67
C ARG A 235 -6.74 -37.45 -0.83
N GLY A 236 -6.46 -38.08 -1.97
CA GLY A 236 -6.74 -39.49 -2.22
C GLY A 236 -8.15 -39.78 -2.73
N ALA A 237 -8.80 -38.82 -3.41
CA ALA A 237 -10.07 -39.05 -4.11
C ALA A 237 -9.85 -39.52 -5.55
N GLU A 238 -10.62 -40.51 -5.98
CA GLU A 238 -10.92 -40.81 -7.38
C GLU A 238 -12.21 -40.04 -7.73
N VAL A 239 -12.08 -39.02 -8.58
CA VAL A 239 -13.17 -38.10 -8.90
C VAL A 239 -13.80 -38.50 -10.22
N LYS A 240 -15.09 -38.86 -10.18
CA LYS A 240 -15.94 -38.98 -11.37
C LYS A 240 -16.69 -37.67 -11.56
N LEU A 241 -16.23 -36.86 -12.49
CA LEU A 241 -16.87 -35.60 -12.86
C LEU A 241 -18.01 -35.87 -13.83
N VAL A 242 -19.23 -35.47 -13.49
CA VAL A 242 -20.44 -35.71 -14.28
C VAL A 242 -21.13 -34.40 -14.67
N PRO A 243 -21.90 -34.38 -15.79
CA PRO A 243 -22.65 -33.18 -16.18
C PRO A 243 -23.62 -32.69 -15.10
N TRP A 244 -23.93 -31.39 -15.12
CA TRP A 244 -24.85 -30.72 -14.18
C TRP A 244 -26.21 -31.42 -13.98
N ASN A 245 -26.73 -32.11 -15.01
CA ASN A 245 -28.02 -32.79 -15.02
C ASN A 245 -27.92 -34.32 -14.93
N HIS A 246 -26.77 -34.86 -14.53
CA HIS A 246 -26.57 -36.31 -14.41
C HIS A 246 -27.53 -36.95 -13.40
N ASP A 247 -27.94 -38.21 -13.65
CA ASP A 247 -28.77 -38.97 -12.72
C ASP A 247 -27.93 -39.47 -11.53
N ILE A 248 -27.84 -38.67 -10.48
CA ILE A 248 -27.08 -39.00 -9.26
C ILE A 248 -27.53 -40.33 -8.66
N SER A 249 -28.82 -40.66 -8.78
CA SER A 249 -29.39 -41.87 -8.19
C SER A 249 -28.88 -43.17 -8.83
N SER A 250 -28.48 -43.13 -10.11
CA SER A 250 -27.93 -44.30 -10.80
C SER A 250 -26.50 -44.63 -10.36
N GLU A 251 -25.81 -43.72 -9.67
CA GLU A 251 -24.41 -43.84 -9.26
C GLU A 251 -24.22 -44.23 -7.78
N ILE A 252 -25.31 -44.46 -7.03
CA ILE A 252 -25.27 -44.69 -5.57
C ILE A 252 -24.35 -45.84 -5.14
N GLY A 253 -24.22 -46.87 -5.99
CA GLY A 253 -23.35 -48.01 -5.74
C GLY A 253 -21.86 -47.75 -6.05
N TRP A 254 -21.54 -46.64 -6.70
CA TRP A 254 -20.17 -46.31 -7.11
C TRP A 254 -19.50 -45.34 -6.14
N TYR A 255 -20.16 -44.26 -5.69
CA TYR A 255 -19.50 -43.22 -4.88
C TYR A 255 -19.63 -43.41 -3.37
N ASP A 256 -18.64 -42.89 -2.66
CA ASP A 256 -18.57 -42.80 -1.20
C ASP A 256 -18.93 -41.40 -0.69
N GLY A 257 -18.74 -40.36 -1.50
CA GLY A 257 -19.15 -38.97 -1.22
C GLY A 257 -19.67 -38.27 -2.48
N LEU A 258 -20.55 -37.29 -2.28
CA LEU A 258 -21.12 -36.46 -3.34
C LEU A 258 -20.60 -35.03 -3.20
N PHE A 259 -20.13 -34.46 -4.31
CA PHE A 259 -19.61 -33.10 -4.36
C PHE A 259 -20.35 -32.28 -5.40
N ILE A 260 -20.67 -31.03 -5.09
CA ILE A 260 -21.35 -30.10 -6.01
C ILE A 260 -20.46 -28.86 -6.18
N SER A 261 -20.03 -28.60 -7.41
CA SER A 261 -19.08 -27.51 -7.69
C SER A 261 -19.69 -26.12 -7.63
N ASN A 262 -18.81 -25.12 -7.68
CA ASN A 262 -19.16 -23.76 -8.07
C ASN A 262 -19.75 -23.70 -9.49
N GLY A 263 -20.28 -22.53 -9.85
CA GLY A 263 -20.78 -22.27 -11.20
C GLY A 263 -21.50 -20.93 -11.37
N PRO A 264 -21.83 -20.57 -12.62
CA PRO A 264 -22.54 -19.34 -12.96
C PRO A 264 -24.06 -19.50 -12.96
N GLY A 265 -24.75 -18.35 -12.87
CA GLY A 265 -26.18 -18.20 -13.17
C GLY A 265 -27.13 -18.36 -11.99
N ASP A 266 -28.43 -18.28 -12.28
CA ASP A 266 -29.48 -18.38 -11.27
C ASP A 266 -29.73 -19.84 -10.86
N PRO A 267 -29.50 -20.23 -9.59
CA PRO A 267 -29.80 -21.57 -9.09
C PRO A 267 -31.28 -21.95 -9.24
N ALA A 268 -32.21 -21.00 -9.35
CA ALA A 268 -33.63 -21.28 -9.50
C ALA A 268 -33.99 -21.95 -10.83
N ILE A 269 -33.20 -21.75 -11.89
CA ILE A 269 -33.41 -22.36 -13.21
C ILE A 269 -32.99 -23.83 -13.22
N MET A 270 -32.12 -24.26 -12.30
CA MET A 270 -31.53 -25.60 -12.24
C MET A 270 -32.40 -26.60 -11.47
N GLU A 271 -33.68 -26.72 -11.84
CA GLU A 271 -34.63 -27.62 -11.18
C GLU A 271 -34.23 -29.10 -11.27
N GLU A 272 -33.65 -29.52 -12.41
CA GLU A 272 -33.28 -30.92 -12.63
C GLU A 272 -32.20 -31.38 -11.65
N THR A 273 -31.14 -30.59 -11.50
CA THR A 273 -30.08 -30.82 -10.50
C THR A 273 -30.64 -30.79 -9.08
N THR A 274 -31.48 -29.79 -8.76
CA THR A 274 -32.13 -29.68 -7.44
C THR A 274 -32.94 -30.93 -7.10
N LYS A 275 -33.70 -31.47 -8.07
CA LYS A 275 -34.48 -32.72 -7.90
C LYS A 275 -33.57 -33.92 -7.65
N GLN A 276 -32.43 -34.01 -8.33
CA GLN A 276 -31.46 -35.10 -8.11
C GLN A 276 -30.78 -35.01 -6.75
N LEU A 277 -30.40 -33.80 -6.30
CA LEU A 277 -29.85 -33.58 -4.97
C LEU A 277 -30.85 -33.93 -3.87
N ALA A 278 -32.13 -33.57 -4.04
CA ALA A 278 -33.18 -33.93 -3.10
C ALA A 278 -33.33 -35.46 -2.95
N LYS A 279 -33.20 -36.22 -4.05
CA LYS A 279 -33.17 -37.70 -3.98
C LYS A 279 -31.97 -38.22 -3.20
N ALA A 280 -30.77 -37.66 -3.42
CA ALA A 280 -29.56 -38.05 -2.69
C ALA A 280 -29.67 -37.74 -1.18
N MET A 281 -30.27 -36.60 -0.83
CA MET A 281 -30.51 -36.20 0.57
C MET A 281 -31.59 -37.04 1.26
N ALA A 282 -32.52 -37.64 0.50
CA ALA A 282 -33.58 -38.49 1.03
C ALA A 282 -33.09 -39.87 1.48
N LEU A 283 -31.87 -40.27 1.11
CA LEU A 283 -31.25 -41.54 1.53
C LEU A 283 -31.17 -41.64 3.06
N GLN A 284 -31.30 -42.87 3.58
CA GLN A 284 -31.36 -43.18 5.00
C GLN A 284 -30.46 -44.37 5.34
N GLY A 285 -30.13 -44.53 6.62
CA GLY A 285 -29.33 -45.66 7.10
C GLY A 285 -27.96 -45.74 6.42
N ASP A 286 -27.57 -46.95 5.99
CA ASP A 286 -26.26 -47.21 5.40
C ASP A 286 -26.04 -46.52 4.05
N ASP A 287 -27.10 -46.07 3.38
CA ASP A 287 -27.03 -45.40 2.09
C ASP A 287 -26.68 -43.90 2.21
N VAL A 288 -26.72 -43.31 3.41
CA VAL A 288 -26.32 -41.90 3.61
C VAL A 288 -24.85 -41.71 3.26
N LYS A 289 -24.53 -40.73 2.39
CA LYS A 289 -23.16 -40.38 1.99
C LYS A 289 -22.86 -38.93 2.35
N PRO A 290 -21.63 -38.57 2.76
CA PRO A 290 -21.24 -37.16 2.91
C PRO A 290 -21.50 -36.33 1.65
N ILE A 291 -21.98 -35.10 1.84
CA ILE A 291 -22.27 -34.15 0.75
C ILE A 291 -21.56 -32.83 1.05
N PHE A 292 -20.80 -32.33 0.08
CA PHE A 292 -20.17 -31.00 0.14
C PHE A 292 -20.49 -30.17 -1.10
N GLY A 293 -21.03 -28.96 -0.91
CA GLY A 293 -21.34 -28.02 -1.99
C GLY A 293 -20.57 -26.71 -1.87
N ILE A 294 -20.04 -26.21 -2.98
CA ILE A 294 -19.28 -24.95 -3.07
C ILE A 294 -20.02 -23.93 -3.94
N CYS A 295 -20.15 -22.68 -3.48
CA CYS A 295 -20.75 -21.56 -4.21
C CYS A 295 -22.16 -21.87 -4.76
N LEU A 296 -22.32 -22.11 -6.07
CA LEU A 296 -23.58 -22.58 -6.64
C LEU A 296 -24.05 -23.89 -5.99
N GLY A 297 -23.14 -24.75 -5.57
CA GLY A 297 -23.44 -25.94 -4.78
C GLY A 297 -24.08 -25.65 -3.41
N ASN A 298 -23.73 -24.55 -2.74
CA ASN A 298 -24.43 -24.09 -1.53
C ASN A 298 -25.90 -23.81 -1.85
N GLN A 299 -26.13 -23.05 -2.92
CA GLN A 299 -27.45 -22.60 -3.33
C GLN A 299 -28.32 -23.76 -3.79
N LEU A 300 -27.79 -24.68 -4.61
CA LEU A 300 -28.51 -25.85 -5.12
C LEU A 300 -28.86 -26.83 -3.99
N LEU A 301 -27.94 -27.06 -3.04
CA LEU A 301 -28.23 -27.93 -1.90
C LEU A 301 -29.25 -27.30 -0.95
N GLY A 302 -29.16 -26.00 -0.69
CA GLY A 302 -30.16 -25.25 0.08
C GLY A 302 -31.54 -25.28 -0.58
N ARG A 303 -31.62 -25.12 -1.90
CA ARG A 303 -32.89 -25.27 -2.65
C ARG A 303 -33.43 -26.69 -2.60
N ALA A 304 -32.56 -27.71 -2.68
CA ALA A 304 -32.97 -29.11 -2.54
C ALA A 304 -33.48 -29.43 -1.13
N ALA A 305 -32.99 -28.72 -0.11
CA ALA A 305 -33.54 -28.75 1.25
C ALA A 305 -34.91 -28.05 1.37
N GLY A 306 -35.22 -27.10 0.49
CA GLY A 306 -36.48 -26.34 0.49
C GLY A 306 -36.33 -24.84 0.78
N ALA A 307 -35.10 -24.33 0.89
CA ALA A 307 -34.83 -22.89 1.03
C ALA A 307 -34.95 -22.16 -0.32
N THR A 308 -35.11 -20.83 -0.26
CA THR A 308 -35.14 -19.96 -1.44
C THR A 308 -33.78 -19.30 -1.69
N THR A 309 -33.59 -18.82 -2.92
CA THR A 309 -32.41 -18.04 -3.34
C THR A 309 -32.86 -16.72 -3.94
N TYR A 310 -32.02 -15.69 -3.87
CA TYR A 310 -32.29 -14.36 -4.41
C TYR A 310 -31.04 -13.74 -5.03
N LYS A 311 -31.22 -12.81 -5.97
CA LYS A 311 -30.13 -12.06 -6.60
C LYS A 311 -29.66 -10.95 -5.65
N LEU A 312 -28.36 -10.90 -5.41
CA LEU A 312 -27.71 -9.79 -4.70
C LEU A 312 -27.61 -8.58 -5.64
N PRO A 313 -27.67 -7.34 -5.13
CA PRO A 313 -27.58 -6.14 -5.97
C PRO A 313 -26.34 -6.15 -6.87
N PHE A 314 -25.15 -6.37 -6.30
CA PHE A 314 -23.89 -6.41 -7.03
C PHE A 314 -23.01 -7.62 -6.67
N GLY A 315 -23.51 -8.55 -5.84
CA GLY A 315 -22.84 -9.78 -5.40
C GLY A 315 -21.62 -9.59 -4.50
N ASN A 316 -21.10 -10.69 -3.98
CA ASN A 316 -19.82 -10.71 -3.25
C ASN A 316 -18.73 -11.23 -4.20
N ARG A 317 -17.79 -10.35 -4.53
CA ARG A 317 -16.78 -10.57 -5.59
C ARG A 317 -15.43 -10.01 -5.19
N GLY A 318 -14.57 -10.85 -4.66
CA GLY A 318 -13.29 -10.41 -4.11
C GLY A 318 -12.46 -11.54 -3.50
N GLN A 319 -11.27 -11.16 -3.04
CA GLN A 319 -10.32 -12.06 -2.36
C GLN A 319 -10.20 -11.76 -0.86
N ASN A 320 -10.99 -10.80 -0.38
CA ASN A 320 -10.90 -10.22 0.95
C ASN A 320 -12.21 -10.35 1.75
N GLN A 321 -13.09 -11.30 1.37
CA GLN A 321 -14.44 -11.41 1.93
C GLN A 321 -14.41 -12.13 3.28
N PRO A 322 -14.79 -11.47 4.39
CA PRO A 322 -14.72 -12.07 5.71
C PRO A 322 -15.96 -12.89 6.03
N VAL A 323 -15.76 -14.13 6.45
CA VAL A 323 -16.85 -15.04 6.85
C VAL A 323 -16.66 -15.50 8.29
N ASN A 324 -17.76 -15.50 9.05
CA ASN A 324 -17.81 -15.97 10.42
C ASN A 324 -18.41 -17.37 10.46
N ASN A 325 -17.71 -18.33 11.07
CA ASN A 325 -18.24 -19.65 11.35
C ASN A 325 -19.10 -19.61 12.62
N LEU A 326 -20.40 -19.80 12.48
CA LEU A 326 -21.34 -19.72 13.60
C LEU A 326 -21.25 -20.92 14.56
N LYS A 327 -20.67 -22.05 14.12
CA LYS A 327 -20.49 -23.26 14.92
C LYS A 327 -19.21 -23.26 15.75
N THR A 328 -18.19 -22.52 15.31
CA THR A 328 -16.88 -22.50 15.98
C THR A 328 -16.51 -21.14 16.56
N GLY A 329 -17.11 -20.05 16.06
CA GLY A 329 -16.77 -18.68 16.39
C GLY A 329 -15.52 -18.13 15.67
N GLN A 330 -14.85 -18.93 14.83
CA GLN A 330 -13.70 -18.51 14.03
C GLN A 330 -14.12 -17.67 12.83
N SER A 331 -13.21 -16.82 12.34
CA SER A 331 -13.40 -16.03 11.13
C SER A 331 -12.30 -16.32 10.12
N TYR A 332 -12.65 -16.28 8.84
CA TYR A 332 -11.73 -16.55 7.73
C TYR A 332 -11.88 -15.48 6.65
N ILE A 333 -10.79 -15.24 5.92
CA ILE A 333 -10.82 -14.44 4.70
C ILE A 333 -10.99 -15.38 3.52
N THR A 334 -11.88 -15.04 2.60
CA THR A 334 -12.30 -15.94 1.54
C THR A 334 -12.31 -15.27 0.17
N ALA A 335 -12.08 -16.10 -0.86
CA ALA A 335 -12.38 -15.75 -2.23
C ALA A 335 -13.86 -16.03 -2.52
N GLN A 336 -14.54 -15.04 -3.11
CA GLN A 336 -15.94 -15.18 -3.50
C GLN A 336 -16.19 -14.62 -4.88
N ASN A 337 -17.10 -15.27 -5.60
CA ASN A 337 -17.60 -14.80 -6.88
C ASN A 337 -19.03 -15.29 -7.11
N HIS A 338 -20.02 -14.66 -6.48
CA HIS A 338 -21.42 -15.00 -6.70
C HIS A 338 -22.33 -13.77 -6.74
N GLY A 339 -23.33 -13.82 -7.63
CA GLY A 339 -24.39 -12.81 -7.74
C GLY A 339 -25.70 -13.20 -7.06
N TYR A 340 -25.82 -14.42 -6.55
CA TYR A 340 -27.00 -14.93 -5.87
C TYR A 340 -26.63 -15.40 -4.47
N ALA A 341 -27.58 -15.38 -3.54
CA ALA A 341 -27.41 -15.87 -2.18
C ALA A 341 -28.58 -16.76 -1.78
N LEU A 342 -28.33 -17.65 -0.81
CA LEU A 342 -29.36 -18.44 -0.15
C LEU A 342 -30.03 -17.59 0.94
N ASP A 343 -31.36 -17.67 1.07
CA ASP A 343 -32.07 -17.05 2.19
C ASP A 343 -32.05 -17.98 3.40
N GLY A 344 -31.10 -17.74 4.32
CA GLY A 344 -30.95 -18.50 5.56
C GLY A 344 -32.22 -18.57 6.43
N LYS A 345 -33.13 -17.60 6.31
CA LYS A 345 -34.39 -17.58 7.09
C LYS A 345 -35.41 -18.59 6.59
N THR A 346 -35.24 -19.09 5.37
CA THR A 346 -36.12 -20.09 4.75
C THR A 346 -35.59 -21.51 4.91
N LEU A 347 -34.47 -21.69 5.61
CA LEU A 347 -33.93 -23.02 5.89
C LEU A 347 -34.91 -23.85 6.72
N PRO A 348 -35.15 -25.12 6.35
CA PRO A 348 -35.89 -26.05 7.19
C PRO A 348 -35.22 -26.26 8.55
N SER A 349 -36.01 -26.72 9.52
CA SER A 349 -35.56 -26.91 10.91
C SER A 349 -34.37 -27.86 11.10
N GLU A 350 -34.10 -28.71 10.11
CA GLU A 350 -33.06 -29.73 10.05
C GLU A 350 -31.69 -29.15 9.65
N TRP A 351 -31.65 -27.90 9.19
CA TRP A 351 -30.46 -27.18 8.77
C TRP A 351 -30.16 -26.01 9.70
N ASP A 352 -28.88 -25.64 9.78
CA ASP A 352 -28.42 -24.38 10.37
C ASP A 352 -27.52 -23.68 9.36
N GLU A 353 -27.41 -22.35 9.50
CA GLU A 353 -26.32 -21.60 8.88
C GLU A 353 -24.99 -22.00 9.52
N LEU A 354 -24.00 -22.31 8.66
CA LEU A 354 -22.65 -22.65 9.08
C LEU A 354 -21.74 -21.42 9.06
N PHE A 355 -21.78 -20.68 7.95
CA PHE A 355 -21.01 -19.46 7.76
C PHE A 355 -21.95 -18.30 7.42
N VAL A 356 -21.57 -17.10 7.84
CA VAL A 356 -22.26 -15.85 7.49
C VAL A 356 -21.23 -14.77 7.17
N ASN A 357 -21.51 -13.94 6.17
CA ASN A 357 -20.64 -12.84 5.77
C ASN A 357 -20.60 -11.79 6.89
N ALA A 358 -19.40 -11.39 7.31
CA ALA A 358 -19.24 -10.45 8.42
C ALA A 358 -19.60 -9.00 8.05
N ASN A 359 -19.69 -8.68 6.75
CA ASN A 359 -20.00 -7.33 6.26
C ASN A 359 -21.49 -7.10 6.01
N ASP A 360 -22.17 -8.04 5.33
CA ASP A 360 -23.57 -7.86 4.91
C ASP A 360 -24.56 -8.86 5.54
N GLY A 361 -24.06 -9.85 6.29
CA GLY A 361 -24.90 -10.84 6.97
C GLY A 361 -25.56 -11.87 6.05
N THR A 362 -25.14 -11.96 4.79
CA THR A 362 -25.63 -12.99 3.85
C THR A 362 -25.14 -14.39 4.24
N ASN A 363 -25.89 -15.42 3.80
CA ASN A 363 -25.54 -16.80 4.07
C ASN A 363 -24.28 -17.20 3.29
N GLU A 364 -23.30 -17.78 4.00
CA GLU A 364 -22.03 -18.20 3.42
C GLU A 364 -21.80 -19.72 3.47
N GLY A 365 -22.84 -20.47 3.86
CA GLY A 365 -22.80 -21.92 3.99
C GLY A 365 -23.84 -22.43 4.98
N ILE A 366 -24.20 -23.70 4.83
CA ILE A 366 -25.20 -24.39 5.66
C ILE A 366 -24.67 -25.74 6.11
N ILE A 367 -25.24 -26.27 7.20
CA ILE A 367 -24.89 -27.57 7.76
C ILE A 367 -26.13 -28.31 8.25
N HIS A 368 -26.20 -29.61 8.01
CA HIS A 368 -27.33 -30.44 8.45
C HIS A 368 -27.12 -30.91 9.91
N LYS A 369 -28.18 -30.90 10.71
CA LYS A 369 -28.13 -31.20 12.16
C LYS A 369 -27.85 -32.66 12.50
N SER A 370 -28.15 -33.58 11.58
CA SER A 370 -28.06 -35.03 11.84
C SER A 370 -27.40 -35.86 10.75
N LYS A 371 -26.92 -35.24 9.67
CA LYS A 371 -26.36 -35.92 8.49
C LYS A 371 -25.07 -35.21 8.05
N PRO A 372 -24.15 -35.88 7.35
CA PRO A 372 -22.83 -35.35 7.02
C PRO A 372 -22.88 -34.41 5.82
N TYR A 373 -23.78 -33.42 5.85
CA TYR A 373 -24.00 -32.49 4.74
C TYR A 373 -23.60 -31.09 5.19
N PHE A 374 -22.76 -30.44 4.41
CA PHE A 374 -22.41 -29.04 4.64
C PHE A 374 -22.01 -28.36 3.34
N THR A 375 -21.91 -27.04 3.36
CA THR A 375 -21.59 -26.23 2.19
C THR A 375 -20.74 -25.02 2.56
N ALA A 376 -20.17 -24.41 1.54
CA ALA A 376 -19.58 -23.07 1.59
C ALA A 376 -20.05 -22.28 0.37
N GLN A 377 -20.45 -21.03 0.54
CA GLN A 377 -20.82 -20.13 -0.56
C GLN A 377 -19.59 -19.50 -1.23
N PHE A 378 -18.50 -19.39 -0.48
CA PHE A 378 -17.18 -19.00 -0.95
C PHE A 378 -16.42 -20.17 -1.60
N HIS A 379 -15.18 -19.92 -2.01
CA HIS A 379 -14.34 -20.83 -2.80
C HIS A 379 -13.10 -21.32 -2.01
N PRO A 380 -13.23 -22.38 -1.19
CA PRO A 380 -12.13 -23.01 -0.45
C PRO A 380 -10.95 -23.48 -1.30
N GLU A 381 -11.18 -23.72 -2.60
CA GLU A 381 -10.15 -24.10 -3.55
C GLU A 381 -9.25 -22.94 -3.98
N HIS A 382 -9.48 -21.72 -3.50
CA HIS A 382 -8.61 -20.56 -3.76
C HIS A 382 -8.29 -20.35 -5.25
N CYS A 383 -7.02 -20.13 -5.62
CA CYS A 383 -6.54 -19.89 -6.99
C CYS A 383 -7.26 -18.71 -7.63
N GLY A 384 -6.83 -17.51 -7.22
CA GLY A 384 -7.59 -16.27 -7.28
C GLY A 384 -8.05 -15.81 -5.90
N GLY A 385 -7.25 -16.02 -4.84
CA GLY A 385 -7.54 -15.62 -3.46
C GLY A 385 -6.89 -16.52 -2.38
N PRO A 386 -7.23 -16.29 -1.09
CA PRO A 386 -6.54 -16.88 0.06
C PRO A 386 -6.83 -18.37 0.29
N THR A 387 -5.87 -19.10 0.87
CA THR A 387 -5.92 -20.55 1.14
C THR A 387 -6.55 -20.91 2.50
N ASP A 388 -7.05 -19.92 3.25
CA ASP A 388 -7.45 -20.03 4.67
C ASP A 388 -8.55 -21.07 4.97
N THR A 389 -9.29 -21.51 3.95
CA THR A 389 -10.44 -22.42 4.10
C THR A 389 -10.27 -23.78 3.42
N GLU A 390 -9.07 -24.12 2.97
CA GLU A 390 -8.80 -25.40 2.28
C GLU A 390 -9.11 -26.62 3.17
N PHE A 391 -9.07 -26.47 4.50
CA PHE A 391 -9.41 -27.51 5.48
C PHE A 391 -10.84 -28.08 5.32
N LEU A 392 -11.73 -27.39 4.58
CA LEU A 392 -13.06 -27.91 4.28
C LEU A 392 -13.01 -29.13 3.34
N PHE A 393 -11.98 -29.25 2.49
CA PHE A 393 -11.74 -30.47 1.73
C PHE A 393 -11.31 -31.64 2.63
N ASP A 394 -10.46 -31.37 3.63
CA ASP A 394 -10.09 -32.37 4.64
C ASP A 394 -11.31 -32.82 5.43
N THR A 395 -12.13 -31.87 5.89
CA THR A 395 -13.40 -32.13 6.60
C THR A 395 -14.32 -33.07 5.80
N PHE A 396 -14.50 -32.80 4.50
CA PHE A 396 -15.33 -33.63 3.63
C PHE A 396 -14.75 -35.04 3.44
N LEU A 397 -13.47 -35.15 3.08
CA LEU A 397 -12.86 -36.44 2.75
C LEU A 397 -12.62 -37.31 3.98
N ASP A 398 -12.41 -36.71 5.15
CA ASP A 398 -12.36 -37.43 6.42
C ASP A 398 -13.72 -38.05 6.75
N ALA A 399 -14.82 -37.31 6.56
CA ALA A 399 -16.16 -37.85 6.73
C ALA A 399 -16.46 -39.01 5.76
N VAL A 400 -15.98 -38.90 4.51
CA VAL A 400 -16.08 -39.99 3.51
C VAL A 400 -15.28 -41.21 3.95
N ARG A 401 -14.03 -41.02 4.37
CA ARG A 401 -13.13 -42.10 4.81
C ARG A 401 -13.68 -42.82 6.05
N ALA A 402 -14.25 -42.06 6.99
CA ALA A 402 -14.90 -42.58 8.19
C ALA A 402 -16.31 -43.14 7.93
N LYS A 403 -16.84 -43.01 6.71
CA LYS A 403 -18.21 -43.39 6.33
C LYS A 403 -19.25 -42.79 7.27
N GLU A 404 -19.07 -41.53 7.64
CA GLU A 404 -19.95 -40.84 8.57
C GLU A 404 -21.40 -40.85 8.08
N LYS A 405 -22.32 -41.03 9.03
CA LYS A 405 -23.78 -40.99 8.80
C LYS A 405 -24.46 -39.89 9.61
N GLY A 406 -23.77 -39.38 10.63
CA GLY A 406 -24.21 -38.33 11.53
C GLY A 406 -23.76 -36.92 11.08
N PRO A 407 -23.97 -35.89 11.90
CA PRO A 407 -23.54 -34.52 11.59
C PRO A 407 -22.01 -34.39 11.61
N ILE A 408 -21.49 -33.45 10.81
CA ILE A 408 -20.07 -33.07 10.83
C ILE A 408 -19.74 -32.46 12.19
N THR A 409 -18.77 -33.06 12.89
CA THR A 409 -18.32 -32.62 14.24
C THR A 409 -16.83 -32.27 14.31
N SER A 410 -16.09 -32.46 13.21
CA SER A 410 -14.64 -32.25 13.11
C SER A 410 -14.20 -30.77 12.99
N LEU A 411 -15.14 -29.82 13.04
CA LEU A 411 -14.83 -28.39 12.91
C LEU A 411 -14.00 -27.88 14.10
N VAL A 412 -12.91 -27.15 13.80
CA VAL A 412 -12.00 -26.61 14.80
C VAL A 412 -12.67 -25.48 15.59
N GLN A 413 -12.85 -25.69 16.89
CA GLN A 413 -13.45 -24.71 17.79
C GLN A 413 -12.49 -23.54 18.05
N ARG A 414 -13.02 -22.31 18.08
CA ARG A 414 -12.23 -21.15 18.50
C ARG A 414 -11.80 -21.33 19.96
N PRO A 415 -10.53 -21.11 20.30
CA PRO A 415 -10.12 -21.07 21.69
C PRO A 415 -10.83 -19.94 22.43
N ILE A 416 -11.35 -20.23 23.62
CA ILE A 416 -11.93 -19.21 24.51
C ILE A 416 -10.81 -18.64 25.35
N ILE A 417 -10.38 -17.42 25.02
CA ILE A 417 -9.38 -16.68 25.79
C ILE A 417 -10.06 -15.67 26.71
N ALA A 418 -9.68 -15.68 27.98
CA ALA A 418 -10.19 -14.71 28.94
C ALA A 418 -9.58 -13.32 28.66
N ARG A 419 -10.43 -12.27 28.68
CA ARG A 419 -9.93 -10.90 28.52
C ARG A 419 -9.13 -10.47 29.76
N PRO A 420 -7.95 -9.86 29.58
CA PRO A 420 -7.22 -9.20 30.66
C PRO A 420 -8.12 -8.22 31.41
N GLN A 421 -8.06 -8.27 32.74
CA GLN A 421 -8.83 -7.38 33.61
C GLN A 421 -7.92 -6.22 34.07
N VAL A 422 -7.78 -5.21 33.22
CA VAL A 422 -6.92 -4.04 33.48
C VAL A 422 -7.77 -2.78 33.64
N LYS A 423 -7.38 -1.90 34.57
CA LYS A 423 -8.01 -0.58 34.76
C LYS A 423 -7.03 0.55 34.47
N LYS A 424 -5.74 0.30 34.66
CA LYS A 424 -4.66 1.26 34.41
C LYS A 424 -3.54 0.63 33.59
N VAL A 425 -3.20 1.24 32.47
CA VAL A 425 -2.15 0.75 31.55
C VAL A 425 -1.06 1.80 31.38
N LEU A 426 0.19 1.34 31.51
CA LEU A 426 1.39 2.11 31.20
C LEU A 426 1.78 1.91 29.72
N VAL A 427 1.94 3.01 28.99
CA VAL A 427 2.41 3.06 27.61
C VAL A 427 3.80 3.66 27.59
N LEU A 428 4.76 2.96 26.97
CA LEU A 428 6.11 3.46 26.76
C LEU A 428 6.22 4.12 25.39
N GLY A 429 6.63 5.38 25.33
CA GLY A 429 6.97 6.09 24.10
C GLY A 429 8.37 5.72 23.58
N SER A 430 8.75 6.25 22.42
CA SER A 430 10.02 5.92 21.74
C SER A 430 11.27 6.56 22.35
N GLY A 431 11.12 7.66 23.10
CA GLY A 431 12.27 8.46 23.49
C GLY A 431 12.50 9.63 22.53
N GLY A 432 13.74 10.11 22.44
CA GLY A 432 14.13 11.08 21.41
C GLY A 432 14.19 10.43 20.03
N LEU A 433 14.07 11.23 18.96
CA LEU A 433 14.16 10.73 17.60
C LEU A 433 15.60 10.42 17.21
N SER A 434 15.79 9.30 16.49
CA SER A 434 17.06 8.90 15.90
C SER A 434 16.85 8.25 14.54
N ILE A 435 17.90 8.13 13.72
CA ILE A 435 17.83 7.35 12.48
C ILE A 435 17.40 5.91 12.83
N GLY A 436 16.34 5.43 12.18
CA GLY A 436 15.73 4.12 12.43
C GLY A 436 14.58 4.14 13.45
N GLN A 437 14.38 5.25 14.16
CA GLN A 437 13.27 5.46 15.11
C GLN A 437 12.81 6.92 15.09
N ALA A 438 11.86 7.23 14.22
CA ALA A 438 11.41 8.60 13.98
C ALA A 438 9.99 8.83 14.54
N GLY A 439 9.16 9.60 13.84
CA GLY A 439 7.84 10.01 14.33
C GLY A 439 6.76 8.92 14.28
N GLU A 440 7.01 7.79 13.65
CA GLU A 440 6.05 6.68 13.50
C GLU A 440 5.50 6.19 14.85
N PHE A 441 6.31 6.30 15.91
CA PHE A 441 5.94 5.89 17.27
C PHE A 441 5.11 6.93 18.01
N ASP A 442 5.20 8.22 17.64
CA ASP A 442 4.30 9.25 18.16
C ASP A 442 2.87 9.01 17.67
N TYR A 443 2.71 8.65 16.39
CA TYR A 443 1.43 8.20 15.83
C TYR A 443 0.93 6.92 16.49
N SER A 444 1.77 5.89 16.51
CA SER A 444 1.42 4.57 17.05
C SER A 444 0.98 4.62 18.51
N GLY A 445 1.77 5.29 19.36
CA GLY A 445 1.48 5.43 20.77
C GLY A 445 0.21 6.26 21.03
N SER A 446 -0.08 7.27 20.20
CA SER A 446 -1.32 8.07 20.30
C SER A 446 -2.55 7.23 19.95
N GLN A 447 -2.48 6.39 18.91
CA GLN A 447 -3.55 5.45 18.55
C GLN A 447 -3.80 4.41 19.65
N ALA A 448 -2.74 3.88 20.28
CA ALA A 448 -2.87 2.95 21.38
C ALA A 448 -3.59 3.58 22.59
N ILE A 449 -3.24 4.82 22.92
CA ILE A 449 -3.91 5.58 23.99
C ILE A 449 -5.40 5.79 23.68
N LYS A 450 -5.74 6.15 22.44
CA LYS A 450 -7.14 6.28 21.99
C LYS A 450 -7.92 4.99 22.17
N ALA A 451 -7.35 3.86 21.72
CA ALA A 451 -7.97 2.54 21.85
C ALA A 451 -8.25 2.15 23.31
N LEU A 452 -7.30 2.41 24.22
CA LEU A 452 -7.44 2.16 25.65
C LEU A 452 -8.53 3.03 26.29
N LYS A 453 -8.58 4.32 25.92
CA LYS A 453 -9.58 5.25 26.45
C LYS A 453 -11.01 4.88 26.06
N GLU A 454 -11.23 4.42 24.83
CA GLU A 454 -12.54 3.92 24.39
C GLU A 454 -13.04 2.73 25.24
N GLU A 455 -12.13 1.93 25.80
CA GLU A 455 -12.44 0.83 26.72
C GLU A 455 -12.48 1.29 28.20
N ASN A 456 -12.47 2.60 28.46
CA ASN A 456 -12.49 3.22 29.79
C ASN A 456 -11.29 2.84 30.68
N ILE A 457 -10.10 2.68 30.07
CA ILE A 457 -8.85 2.37 30.78
C ILE A 457 -8.06 3.66 31.05
N GLU A 458 -7.59 3.83 32.29
CA GLU A 458 -6.69 4.92 32.66
C GLU A 458 -5.31 4.69 32.03
N THR A 459 -4.77 5.72 31.37
CA THR A 459 -3.53 5.62 30.59
C THR A 459 -2.42 6.47 31.21
N ILE A 460 -1.25 5.87 31.42
CA ILE A 460 -0.02 6.56 31.82
C ILE A 460 0.94 6.50 30.64
N LEU A 461 1.55 7.62 30.29
CA LEU A 461 2.58 7.69 29.25
C LEU A 461 3.93 8.08 29.86
N ILE A 462 4.99 7.38 29.48
CA ILE A 462 6.37 7.84 29.67
C ILE A 462 6.96 8.14 28.30
N ASN A 463 7.29 9.40 28.05
CA ASN A 463 8.01 9.83 26.86
C ASN A 463 8.83 11.09 27.18
N PRO A 464 10.18 11.06 27.08
CA PRO A 464 11.02 12.22 27.35
C PRO A 464 10.98 13.28 26.25
N ASN A 465 10.48 12.95 25.05
CA ASN A 465 10.43 13.89 23.93
C ASN A 465 9.33 14.93 24.14
N ILE A 466 9.74 16.14 24.52
CA ILE A 466 8.83 17.28 24.75
C ILE A 466 8.15 17.81 23.48
N ALA A 467 8.69 17.51 22.30
CA ALA A 467 8.16 17.97 21.02
C ALA A 467 7.12 16.98 20.44
N SER A 468 6.98 15.80 21.04
CA SER A 468 6.06 14.76 20.57
C SER A 468 4.60 15.19 20.73
N VAL A 469 3.78 14.97 19.69
CA VAL A 469 2.32 15.13 19.73
C VAL A 469 1.69 14.26 20.81
N GLN A 470 2.30 13.10 21.09
CA GLN A 470 1.85 12.14 22.10
C GLN A 470 1.79 12.75 23.51
N THR A 471 2.65 13.74 23.78
CA THR A 471 2.76 14.43 25.08
C THR A 471 2.03 15.76 25.14
N ASN A 472 1.40 16.19 24.04
CA ASN A 472 0.61 17.42 24.01
C ASN A 472 -0.62 17.25 24.94
N ILE A 473 -0.77 18.03 26.02
CA ILE A 473 -1.90 17.91 26.96
C ILE A 473 -3.04 18.85 26.55
N ASP A 474 -4.12 18.26 26.07
CA ASP A 474 -5.42 18.83 25.75
C ASP A 474 -6.54 17.89 26.25
N ARG A 475 -7.14 18.21 27.40
CA ARG A 475 -8.14 17.37 28.09
C ARG A 475 -9.39 17.04 27.26
N SER A 476 -9.62 17.72 26.13
CA SER A 476 -10.70 17.37 25.19
C SER A 476 -10.33 16.31 24.15
N SER A 477 -9.07 15.87 24.09
CA SER A 477 -8.60 14.88 23.10
C SER A 477 -8.74 13.44 23.61
N GLU A 478 -9.28 12.58 22.75
CA GLU A 478 -9.39 11.14 22.97
C GLU A 478 -8.04 10.42 22.83
N ALA A 479 -7.03 11.02 22.18
CA ALA A 479 -5.75 10.39 21.88
C ALA A 479 -4.65 10.61 22.95
N GLN A 480 -4.99 11.19 24.10
CA GLN A 480 -4.00 11.62 25.10
C GLN A 480 -4.00 10.82 26.39
N ALA A 481 -2.84 10.66 27.02
CA ALA A 481 -2.73 9.94 28.27
C ALA A 481 -3.40 10.69 29.43
N SER A 482 -3.83 9.96 30.46
CA SER A 482 -4.37 10.55 31.70
C SER A 482 -3.27 11.24 32.50
N ASN A 483 -2.08 10.64 32.54
CA ASN A 483 -0.86 11.21 33.13
C ASN A 483 0.32 11.04 32.17
N VAL A 484 1.17 12.06 32.05
CA VAL A 484 2.37 12.08 31.20
C VAL A 484 3.60 12.31 32.06
N TYR A 485 4.63 11.49 31.84
CA TYR A 485 5.93 11.58 32.50
C TYR A 485 7.04 11.85 31.47
N TYR A 486 7.65 13.03 31.57
CA TYR A 486 8.83 13.41 30.79
C TYR A 486 10.10 12.83 31.44
N LEU A 487 10.24 11.51 31.39
CA LEU A 487 11.35 10.76 31.97
C LEU A 487 11.99 9.86 30.90
N PRO A 488 13.30 9.54 31.02
CA PRO A 488 13.93 8.57 30.15
C PRO A 488 13.21 7.22 30.18
N VAL A 489 13.11 6.57 29.03
CA VAL A 489 12.55 5.21 28.90
C VAL A 489 13.66 4.21 29.21
N ASN A 490 13.91 3.98 30.49
CA ASN A 490 14.83 2.96 30.98
C ASN A 490 14.28 2.30 32.26
N PRO A 491 14.80 1.12 32.67
CA PRO A 491 14.21 0.36 33.76
C PRO A 491 14.17 1.11 35.10
N ASP A 492 15.17 1.94 35.39
CA ASP A 492 15.26 2.65 36.67
C ASP A 492 14.12 3.67 36.82
N PHE A 493 13.91 4.53 35.80
CA PHE A 493 12.82 5.51 35.82
C PHE A 493 11.45 4.86 35.67
N VAL A 494 11.33 3.85 34.80
CA VAL A 494 10.07 3.13 34.60
C VAL A 494 9.65 2.39 35.88
N GLU A 495 10.57 1.79 36.64
CA GLU A 495 10.24 1.19 37.94
C GLU A 495 9.71 2.24 38.92
N GLN A 496 10.26 3.47 38.94
CA GLN A 496 9.75 4.52 39.83
C GLN A 496 8.31 4.93 39.47
N VAL A 497 7.99 5.02 38.18
CA VAL A 497 6.62 5.29 37.72
C VAL A 497 5.69 4.13 38.09
N ILE A 498 6.12 2.87 37.88
CA ILE A 498 5.34 1.67 38.28
C ILE A 498 5.08 1.69 39.80
N LYS A 499 6.09 1.99 40.63
CA LYS A 499 5.97 2.09 42.09
C LYS A 499 4.90 3.11 42.50
N ARG A 500 4.85 4.25 41.80
CA ARG A 500 3.97 5.38 42.08
C ARG A 500 2.54 5.16 41.56
N GLU A 501 2.40 4.82 40.29
CA GLU A 501 1.12 4.77 39.58
C GLU A 501 0.39 3.44 39.73
N ARG A 502 1.12 2.36 40.04
CA ARG A 502 0.60 0.99 40.19
C ARG A 502 -0.28 0.55 39.00
N PRO A 503 0.26 0.56 37.76
CA PRO A 503 -0.48 0.07 36.60
C PRO A 503 -0.75 -1.44 36.71
N ASP A 504 -1.86 -1.89 36.12
CA ASP A 504 -2.20 -3.32 36.00
C ASP A 504 -1.53 -3.95 34.76
N GLY A 505 -1.36 -3.14 33.70
CA GLY A 505 -0.79 -3.58 32.42
C GLY A 505 0.25 -2.63 31.85
N ILE A 506 1.08 -3.12 30.93
CA ILE A 506 2.08 -2.35 30.19
C ILE A 506 2.05 -2.69 28.70
N LEU A 507 2.11 -1.67 27.83
CA LEU A 507 2.33 -1.79 26.39
C LEU A 507 3.75 -1.38 26.04
N ILE A 508 4.50 -2.32 25.46
CA ILE A 508 5.94 -2.15 25.13
C ILE A 508 6.22 -2.21 23.62
N SER A 509 5.26 -2.70 22.81
CA SER A 509 5.39 -2.88 21.36
C SER A 509 5.00 -1.66 20.52
N MET A 510 4.70 -0.52 21.16
CA MET A 510 4.21 0.70 20.50
C MET A 510 5.23 1.84 20.45
N GLY A 511 6.35 1.71 21.16
CA GLY A 511 7.38 2.76 21.32
C GLY A 511 8.73 2.39 20.71
N GLY A 512 8.74 1.61 19.64
CA GLY A 512 9.97 1.15 19.00
C GLY A 512 10.85 0.27 19.90
N GLN A 513 12.11 0.11 19.52
CA GLN A 513 13.06 -0.75 20.23
C GLN A 513 13.38 -0.25 21.64
N THR A 514 13.40 1.07 21.85
CA THR A 514 13.71 1.64 23.17
C THR A 514 12.68 1.17 24.22
N ALA A 515 11.38 1.24 23.87
CA ALA A 515 10.32 0.71 24.70
C ALA A 515 10.39 -0.82 24.85
N LEU A 516 10.65 -1.53 23.75
CA LEU A 516 10.73 -2.99 23.72
C LEU A 516 11.84 -3.51 24.65
N ASN A 517 13.08 -3.03 24.46
CA ASN A 517 14.24 -3.41 25.27
C ASN A 517 14.03 -3.08 26.75
N CYS A 518 13.48 -1.89 27.05
CA CYS A 518 13.16 -1.51 28.42
C CYS A 518 12.14 -2.48 29.04
N GLY A 519 11.12 -2.90 28.27
CA GLY A 519 10.12 -3.88 28.69
C GLY A 519 10.71 -5.25 29.02
N VAL A 520 11.59 -5.75 28.14
CA VAL A 520 12.31 -7.01 28.33
C VAL A 520 13.20 -6.96 29.56
N GLU A 521 14.01 -5.91 29.73
CA GLU A 521 14.91 -5.79 30.88
C GLU A 521 14.15 -5.66 32.22
N LEU A 522 12.99 -4.98 32.23
CA LEU A 522 12.09 -4.94 33.40
C LEU A 522 11.55 -6.34 33.75
N HIS A 523 11.25 -7.16 32.75
CA HIS A 523 10.82 -8.54 32.94
C HIS A 523 11.94 -9.41 33.54
N GLU A 524 13.14 -9.36 32.95
CA GLU A 524 14.32 -10.11 33.39
C GLU A 524 14.75 -9.76 34.82
N LYS A 525 14.64 -8.47 35.20
CA LYS A 525 14.88 -8.01 36.57
C LYS A 525 13.78 -8.40 37.56
N GLY A 526 12.72 -9.09 37.12
CA GLY A 526 11.58 -9.50 37.94
C GLY A 526 10.71 -8.33 38.43
N ILE A 527 10.86 -7.13 37.85
CA ILE A 527 10.17 -5.92 38.28
C ILE A 527 8.67 -6.01 37.95
N LEU A 528 8.31 -6.45 36.74
CA LEU A 528 6.92 -6.58 36.34
C LEU A 528 6.16 -7.55 37.27
N GLN A 529 6.76 -8.69 37.59
CA GLN A 529 6.20 -9.67 38.53
C GLN A 529 6.09 -9.11 39.96
N LYS A 530 7.12 -8.40 40.44
CA LYS A 530 7.14 -7.77 41.77
C LYS A 530 5.97 -6.81 42.00
N TYR A 531 5.52 -6.11 40.95
CA TYR A 531 4.41 -5.15 41.04
C TYR A 531 3.09 -5.65 40.45
N GLY A 532 3.05 -6.86 39.89
CA GLY A 532 1.85 -7.44 39.29
C GLY A 532 1.44 -6.80 37.96
N VAL A 533 2.40 -6.24 37.21
CA VAL A 533 2.16 -5.58 35.92
C VAL A 533 2.18 -6.61 34.79
N GLN A 534 1.09 -6.71 34.03
CA GLN A 534 0.95 -7.66 32.92
C GLN A 534 1.45 -7.06 31.61
N VAL A 535 2.24 -7.80 30.83
CA VAL A 535 2.59 -7.41 29.46
C VAL A 535 1.38 -7.66 28.57
N MET A 536 0.91 -6.61 27.90
CA MET A 536 -0.29 -6.63 27.06
C MET A 536 0.09 -6.91 25.60
N GLY A 537 -0.68 -7.77 24.92
CA GLY A 537 -0.39 -8.19 23.54
C GLY A 537 0.67 -9.30 23.48
N THR A 538 1.59 -9.20 22.52
CA THR A 538 2.69 -10.16 22.34
C THR A 538 3.55 -10.28 23.61
N GLN A 539 3.79 -11.51 24.04
CA GLN A 539 4.52 -11.81 25.28
C GLN A 539 6.05 -11.73 25.09
N ILE A 540 6.78 -11.56 26.20
CA ILE A 540 8.24 -11.33 26.20
C ILE A 540 9.02 -12.50 25.57
N ASP A 541 8.59 -13.73 25.80
CA ASP A 541 9.19 -14.92 25.20
C ASP A 541 9.06 -14.93 23.67
N VAL A 542 7.91 -14.47 23.14
CA VAL A 542 7.69 -14.31 21.70
C VAL A 542 8.56 -13.18 21.13
N ILE A 543 8.65 -12.05 21.84
CA ILE A 543 9.53 -10.93 21.47
C ILE A 543 10.98 -11.40 21.38
N ASN A 544 11.47 -12.09 22.42
CA ASN A 544 12.82 -12.63 22.44
C ASN A 544 13.04 -13.63 21.28
N ALA A 545 12.04 -14.45 20.97
CA ALA A 545 12.11 -15.40 19.86
C ALA A 545 12.16 -14.74 18.47
N THR A 546 11.70 -13.49 18.32
CA THR A 546 11.79 -12.74 17.06
C THR A 546 13.02 -11.84 16.98
N GLU A 547 13.53 -11.36 18.11
CA GLU A 547 14.70 -10.48 18.18
C GLU A 547 16.02 -11.26 18.23
N ASP A 548 16.03 -12.45 18.83
CA ASP A 548 17.18 -13.36 18.83
C ASP A 548 17.17 -14.25 17.59
N ARG A 549 18.21 -14.16 16.78
CA ARG A 549 18.25 -14.83 15.48
C ARG A 549 18.39 -16.34 15.56
N GLU A 550 19.06 -16.87 16.59
CA GLU A 550 19.21 -18.32 16.77
C GLU A 550 17.85 -18.92 17.16
N ILE A 551 17.16 -18.30 18.13
CA ILE A 551 15.83 -18.73 18.56
C ILE A 551 14.83 -18.61 17.41
N PHE A 552 14.89 -17.53 16.64
CA PHE A 552 14.03 -17.33 15.46
C PHE A 552 14.23 -18.44 14.41
N ASN A 553 15.48 -18.76 14.08
CA ASN A 553 15.81 -19.85 13.16
C ASN A 553 15.30 -21.20 13.67
N GLN A 554 15.45 -21.47 14.98
CA GLN A 554 14.94 -22.68 15.60
C GLN A 554 13.41 -22.76 15.50
N LYS A 555 12.70 -21.67 15.79
CA LYS A 555 11.23 -21.58 15.69
C LYS A 555 10.74 -21.82 14.27
N LEU A 556 11.38 -21.24 13.28
CA LEU A 556 11.01 -21.46 11.88
C LEU A 556 11.31 -22.89 11.42
N ALA A 557 12.38 -23.51 11.90
CA ALA A 557 12.67 -24.91 11.63
C ALA A 557 11.60 -25.87 12.22
N GLU A 558 10.97 -25.53 13.35
CA GLU A 558 9.86 -26.33 13.94
C GLU A 558 8.67 -26.50 12.99
N ILE A 559 8.48 -25.56 12.05
CA ILE A 559 7.38 -25.56 11.07
C ILE A 559 7.87 -25.77 9.63
N ASN A 560 9.11 -26.21 9.45
CA ASN A 560 9.77 -26.43 8.15
C ASN A 560 9.79 -25.18 7.25
N GLU A 561 9.92 -23.99 7.85
CA GLU A 561 10.06 -22.74 7.09
C GLU A 561 11.51 -22.41 6.80
N HIS A 562 11.72 -21.64 5.74
CA HIS A 562 13.05 -21.35 5.20
C HIS A 562 13.55 -19.99 5.69
N VAL A 563 14.67 -20.01 6.40
CA VAL A 563 15.52 -18.84 6.67
C VAL A 563 16.75 -18.91 5.79
N ALA A 564 17.37 -17.77 5.53
CA ALA A 564 18.64 -17.78 4.82
C ALA A 564 19.70 -18.53 5.65
N GLN A 565 20.49 -19.36 4.96
CA GLN A 565 21.55 -20.14 5.56
C GLN A 565 22.52 -19.18 6.25
N SER A 566 22.64 -19.30 7.56
CA SER A 566 23.39 -18.37 8.39
C SER A 566 24.04 -19.07 9.58
N GLU A 567 25.11 -18.46 10.08
CA GLU A 567 25.83 -18.89 11.27
C GLU A 567 26.16 -17.68 12.15
N ALA A 568 25.80 -17.74 13.43
CA ALA A 568 26.16 -16.74 14.42
C ALA A 568 27.60 -16.99 14.90
N VAL A 569 28.41 -15.94 14.95
CA VAL A 569 29.85 -16.03 15.24
C VAL A 569 30.27 -14.90 16.17
N GLU A 570 31.27 -15.17 17.01
CA GLU A 570 31.76 -14.25 18.06
C GLU A 570 33.19 -13.76 17.79
N SER A 571 33.80 -14.22 16.69
CA SER A 571 35.13 -13.76 16.27
C SER A 571 35.27 -13.65 14.75
N VAL A 572 36.26 -12.87 14.31
CA VAL A 572 36.56 -12.69 12.87
C VAL A 572 36.95 -14.01 12.20
N ASP A 573 37.67 -14.88 12.89
CA ASP A 573 38.10 -16.16 12.32
C ASP A 573 36.94 -17.17 12.21
N GLU A 574 36.01 -17.16 13.17
CA GLU A 574 34.75 -17.90 13.04
C GLU A 574 33.92 -17.37 11.87
N ALA A 575 33.85 -16.04 11.68
CA ALA A 575 33.14 -15.45 10.55
C ALA A 575 33.70 -15.92 9.20
N VAL A 576 35.03 -15.99 9.07
CA VAL A 576 35.69 -16.50 7.87
C VAL A 576 35.38 -17.98 7.65
N ARG A 577 35.42 -18.80 8.71
CA ARG A 577 35.02 -20.21 8.62
C ARG A 577 33.57 -20.35 8.12
N ALA A 578 32.64 -19.66 8.77
CA ALA A 578 31.23 -19.65 8.39
C ALA A 578 31.04 -19.25 6.92
N ALA A 579 31.74 -18.21 6.46
CA ALA A 579 31.65 -17.75 5.08
C ALA A 579 32.19 -18.77 4.05
N TYR A 580 33.19 -19.56 4.40
CA TYR A 580 33.66 -20.66 3.54
C TYR A 580 32.70 -21.85 3.51
N GLU A 581 31.97 -22.10 4.59
CA GLU A 581 30.93 -23.14 4.64
C GLU A 581 29.67 -22.72 3.87
N ILE A 582 29.28 -21.45 3.96
CA ILE A 582 28.11 -20.87 3.28
C ILE A 582 28.41 -20.58 1.80
N GLY A 583 29.59 -20.05 1.50
CA GLY A 583 30.01 -19.58 0.17
C GLY A 583 29.78 -18.08 -0.04
N PHE A 584 30.79 -17.41 -0.61
CA PHE A 584 30.70 -15.99 -0.98
C PHE A 584 29.84 -15.76 -2.25
N PRO A 585 29.19 -14.58 -2.39
CA PRO A 585 29.16 -13.48 -1.42
C PRO A 585 28.31 -13.82 -0.18
N VAL A 586 28.72 -13.30 0.97
CA VAL A 586 27.98 -13.41 2.24
C VAL A 586 27.55 -12.05 2.72
N MET A 587 26.48 -12.01 3.51
CA MET A 587 26.06 -10.84 4.26
C MET A 587 26.50 -10.99 5.71
N ILE A 588 27.03 -9.94 6.32
CA ILE A 588 27.15 -9.87 7.77
C ILE A 588 26.12 -8.93 8.38
N ARG A 589 25.61 -9.27 9.56
CA ARG A 589 24.72 -8.41 10.36
C ARG A 589 25.14 -8.45 11.82
N SER A 590 25.08 -7.32 12.51
CA SER A 590 25.34 -7.29 13.96
C SER A 590 24.09 -7.75 14.73
N ALA A 591 24.26 -8.58 15.77
CA ALA A 591 23.16 -8.90 16.67
C ALA A 591 22.79 -7.69 17.55
N PHE A 592 21.52 -7.62 18.00
CA PHE A 592 20.97 -6.57 18.88
C PHE A 592 21.13 -5.13 18.35
N ALA A 593 21.22 -4.96 17.04
CA ALA A 593 21.44 -3.67 16.39
C ALA A 593 20.24 -3.27 15.52
N LEU A 594 19.95 -1.97 15.45
CA LEU A 594 18.84 -1.42 14.66
C LEU A 594 19.31 -0.87 13.32
N GLY A 595 18.43 -0.88 12.32
CA GLY A 595 18.66 -0.26 11.01
C GLY A 595 19.92 -0.79 10.33
N GLY A 596 20.22 -2.08 10.52
CA GLY A 596 21.39 -2.76 9.97
C GLY A 596 22.75 -2.18 10.38
N LEU A 597 22.87 -1.50 11.53
CA LEU A 597 24.17 -1.01 12.01
C LEU A 597 25.21 -2.14 12.05
N GLY A 598 26.38 -1.91 11.45
CA GLY A 598 27.44 -2.92 11.36
C GLY A 598 27.16 -4.07 10.38
N SER A 599 26.13 -3.95 9.54
CA SER A 599 25.83 -4.92 8.48
C SER A 599 26.46 -4.55 7.13
N GLY A 600 26.60 -5.54 6.26
CA GLY A 600 26.94 -5.32 4.86
C GLY A 600 27.29 -6.60 4.11
N ILE A 601 27.33 -6.49 2.78
CA ILE A 601 27.69 -7.60 1.90
C ILE A 601 29.21 -7.64 1.74
N CYS A 602 29.76 -8.84 1.82
CA CYS A 602 31.17 -9.14 1.66
C CYS A 602 31.30 -10.07 0.45
N GLU A 603 31.96 -9.59 -0.61
CA GLU A 603 32.16 -10.36 -1.85
C GLU A 603 33.31 -11.37 -1.71
N ASP A 604 34.23 -11.14 -0.75
CA ASP A 604 35.37 -12.00 -0.47
C ASP A 604 35.81 -11.96 1.02
N GLU A 605 36.80 -12.80 1.37
CA GLU A 605 37.35 -12.88 2.73
C GLU A 605 37.96 -11.55 3.20
N ALA A 606 38.60 -10.78 2.31
CA ALA A 606 39.27 -9.54 2.70
C ALA A 606 38.23 -8.47 3.10
N GLU A 607 37.14 -8.36 2.36
CA GLU A 607 36.00 -7.53 2.72
C GLU A 607 35.36 -7.98 4.03
N LEU A 608 35.15 -9.30 4.18
CA LEU A 608 34.57 -9.90 5.39
C LEU A 608 35.39 -9.58 6.63
N ARG A 609 36.72 -9.78 6.61
CA ARG A 609 37.58 -9.48 7.77
C ARG A 609 37.51 -8.01 8.16
N ARG A 610 37.58 -7.12 7.18
CA ARG A 610 37.50 -5.67 7.40
C ARG A 610 36.16 -5.28 8.02
N MET A 611 35.07 -5.87 7.55
CA MET A 611 33.72 -5.52 8.01
C MET A 611 33.41 -6.15 9.37
N ALA A 612 33.75 -7.42 9.58
CA ALA A 612 33.62 -8.12 10.86
C ALA A 612 34.40 -7.41 11.98
N GLN A 613 35.62 -6.95 11.73
CA GLN A 613 36.39 -6.16 12.71
C GLN A 613 35.66 -4.88 13.16
N LYS A 614 34.98 -4.20 12.22
CA LYS A 614 34.18 -3.01 12.55
C LYS A 614 32.91 -3.39 13.32
N ALA A 615 32.23 -4.46 12.91
CA ALA A 615 31.00 -4.92 13.53
C ALA A 615 31.25 -5.38 14.98
N PHE A 616 32.31 -6.14 15.24
CA PHE A 616 32.68 -6.58 16.60
C PHE A 616 33.10 -5.46 17.55
N ALA A 617 33.41 -4.26 17.03
CA ALA A 617 33.63 -3.10 17.89
C ALA A 617 32.32 -2.55 18.51
N GLY A 618 31.17 -2.86 17.90
CA GLY A 618 29.85 -2.39 18.30
C GLY A 618 28.89 -3.48 18.79
N SER A 619 29.15 -4.76 18.47
CA SER A 619 28.32 -5.90 18.89
C SER A 619 29.19 -7.10 19.28
N PRO A 620 28.86 -7.85 20.34
CA PRO A 620 29.61 -9.03 20.75
C PRO A 620 29.44 -10.22 19.77
N GLN A 621 28.45 -10.17 18.87
CA GLN A 621 28.11 -11.25 17.96
C GLN A 621 27.70 -10.68 16.59
N ILE A 622 28.12 -11.36 15.51
CA ILE A 622 27.63 -11.08 14.16
C ILE A 622 27.05 -12.35 13.55
N LEU A 623 26.14 -12.19 12.60
CA LEU A 623 25.57 -13.26 11.79
C LEU A 623 26.23 -13.23 10.41
N VAL A 624 26.81 -14.34 9.95
CA VAL A 624 27.26 -14.52 8.57
C VAL A 624 26.19 -15.30 7.82
N GLU A 625 25.68 -14.77 6.71
CA GLU A 625 24.49 -15.29 6.00
C GLU A 625 24.72 -15.36 4.49
N ARG A 626 24.09 -16.33 3.81
CA ARG A 626 24.07 -16.43 2.35
C ARG A 626 23.53 -15.13 1.75
N SER A 627 24.28 -14.51 0.85
CA SER A 627 23.79 -13.33 0.13
C SER A 627 22.68 -13.72 -0.86
N MET A 628 21.56 -13.00 -0.77
CA MET A 628 20.46 -13.06 -1.74
C MET A 628 20.36 -11.73 -2.52
N LYS A 629 21.50 -11.05 -2.70
CA LYS A 629 21.60 -9.76 -3.40
C LYS A 629 20.92 -9.83 -4.77
N GLY A 630 20.04 -8.87 -5.05
CA GLY A 630 19.29 -8.83 -6.30
C GLY A 630 17.97 -9.61 -6.29
N TRP A 631 17.63 -10.32 -5.22
CA TRP A 631 16.30 -10.90 -5.05
C TRP A 631 15.26 -9.82 -4.79
N LYS A 632 14.00 -10.11 -5.08
CA LYS A 632 12.88 -9.23 -4.74
C LYS A 632 12.74 -9.21 -3.22
N GLU A 633 12.58 -8.02 -2.65
CA GLU A 633 12.27 -7.87 -1.24
C GLU A 633 10.80 -7.49 -1.08
N VAL A 634 10.07 -8.28 -0.31
CA VAL A 634 8.61 -8.17 -0.14
C VAL A 634 8.27 -8.20 1.34
N GLU A 635 7.37 -7.33 1.77
CA GLU A 635 6.95 -7.22 3.17
C GLU A 635 5.44 -7.43 3.31
N TYR A 636 5.01 -7.99 4.44
CA TYR A 636 3.61 -8.11 4.83
C TYR A 636 3.38 -7.58 6.24
N GLU A 637 2.33 -6.78 6.40
CA GLU A 637 1.80 -6.38 7.71
C GLU A 637 0.71 -7.35 8.13
N VAL A 638 0.92 -8.03 9.24
CA VAL A 638 0.05 -9.11 9.73
C VAL A 638 -0.56 -8.71 11.06
N VAL A 639 -1.85 -9.00 11.22
CA VAL A 639 -2.57 -8.78 12.46
C VAL A 639 -3.16 -10.09 12.95
N ARG A 640 -2.92 -10.41 14.23
CA ARG A 640 -3.41 -11.63 14.88
C ARG A 640 -4.05 -11.31 16.23
N ASP A 641 -5.27 -11.80 16.44
CA ASP A 641 -5.91 -11.74 17.74
C ASP A 641 -5.59 -12.94 18.64
N ALA A 642 -5.92 -12.83 19.92
CA ALA A 642 -5.66 -13.89 20.90
C ALA A 642 -6.43 -15.18 20.60
N ALA A 643 -7.54 -15.10 19.86
CA ALA A 643 -8.37 -16.24 19.48
C ALA A 643 -7.89 -16.96 18.21
N GLY A 644 -6.82 -16.46 17.57
CA GLY A 644 -6.17 -17.09 16.42
C GLY A 644 -6.66 -16.62 15.05
N ASN A 645 -7.59 -15.66 14.98
CA ASN A 645 -7.90 -14.99 13.72
C ASN A 645 -6.64 -14.20 13.30
N CYS A 646 -6.26 -14.34 12.04
CA CYS A 646 -4.99 -13.82 11.52
C CYS A 646 -5.21 -13.36 10.07
N ILE A 647 -4.84 -12.12 9.76
CA ILE A 647 -5.06 -11.48 8.45
C ILE A 647 -3.81 -10.72 8.00
N THR A 648 -3.64 -10.52 6.70
CA THR A 648 -2.62 -9.62 6.15
C THR A 648 -3.23 -8.31 5.69
N VAL A 649 -2.86 -7.20 6.33
CA VAL A 649 -3.47 -5.88 6.13
C VAL A 649 -2.84 -5.13 4.96
N CYS A 650 -1.54 -5.28 4.75
CA CYS A 650 -0.83 -4.61 3.67
C CYS A 650 0.30 -5.51 3.17
N ASN A 651 0.60 -5.41 1.89
CA ASN A 651 1.78 -5.99 1.30
C ASN A 651 2.54 -4.93 0.51
N MET A 652 3.86 -5.01 0.54
CA MET A 652 4.76 -4.01 -0.03
C MET A 652 5.85 -4.70 -0.85
N GLU A 653 6.22 -4.11 -1.99
CA GLU A 653 7.32 -4.55 -2.83
C GLU A 653 8.37 -3.45 -2.90
N ASN A 654 9.61 -3.79 -2.60
CA ASN A 654 10.71 -2.84 -2.74
C ASN A 654 11.05 -2.68 -4.22
N PHE A 655 11.10 -1.44 -4.68
CA PHE A 655 11.60 -1.09 -6.01
C PHE A 655 13.09 -1.40 -6.12
N ASP A 656 13.83 -1.06 -5.06
CA ASP A 656 15.23 -1.46 -4.90
C ASP A 656 15.30 -2.93 -4.45
N PRO A 657 16.11 -3.78 -5.10
CA PRO A 657 16.21 -5.19 -4.74
C PRO A 657 17.02 -5.39 -3.45
N LEU A 658 16.97 -6.60 -2.90
CA LEU A 658 17.63 -6.95 -1.64
C LEU A 658 19.12 -6.57 -1.64
N GLY A 659 19.54 -5.95 -0.55
CA GLY A 659 20.88 -5.38 -0.34
C GLY A 659 20.83 -3.91 0.08
N ILE A 660 19.68 -3.26 -0.09
CA ILE A 660 19.34 -1.93 0.43
C ILE A 660 18.24 -2.13 1.48
N HIS A 661 18.43 -1.57 2.66
CA HIS A 661 17.48 -1.71 3.78
C HIS A 661 16.11 -1.14 3.39
N THR A 662 15.02 -1.80 3.74
CA THR A 662 13.62 -1.38 3.47
C THR A 662 13.37 0.12 3.79
N GLY A 663 13.86 0.57 4.94
CA GLY A 663 13.83 1.99 5.35
C GLY A 663 14.54 2.97 4.39
N ASP A 664 15.59 2.54 3.69
CA ASP A 664 16.33 3.29 2.66
C ASP A 664 15.94 2.90 1.22
N SER A 665 14.99 1.98 1.04
CA SER A 665 14.48 1.60 -0.27
C SER A 665 13.30 2.47 -0.69
N ILE A 666 13.12 2.64 -2.00
CA ILE A 666 11.83 3.02 -2.57
C ILE A 666 10.88 1.81 -2.44
N VAL A 667 9.67 2.03 -1.95
CA VAL A 667 8.71 0.96 -1.64
C VAL A 667 7.36 1.24 -2.31
N ILE A 668 6.76 0.22 -2.90
CA ILE A 668 5.49 0.29 -3.63
C ILE A 668 4.43 -0.57 -2.94
N ALA A 669 3.22 -0.04 -2.76
CA ALA A 669 2.09 -0.79 -2.21
C ALA A 669 0.83 -0.65 -3.09
N PRO A 670 0.11 -1.74 -3.40
CA PRO A 670 0.49 -3.14 -3.16
C PRO A 670 1.67 -3.58 -4.06
N SER A 671 2.15 -4.82 -3.92
CA SER A 671 3.12 -5.40 -4.88
C SER A 671 2.60 -5.39 -6.32
N GLN A 672 3.48 -5.17 -7.29
CA GLN A 672 3.15 -5.03 -8.71
C GLN A 672 3.56 -6.23 -9.56
N THR A 673 4.62 -6.94 -9.18
CA THR A 673 5.26 -7.96 -10.05
C THR A 673 5.09 -9.40 -9.56
N LEU A 674 4.29 -9.61 -8.51
CA LEU A 674 3.97 -10.93 -7.98
C LEU A 674 2.77 -11.55 -8.70
N SER A 675 2.87 -12.82 -9.07
CA SER A 675 1.71 -13.61 -9.48
C SER A 675 0.79 -13.93 -8.30
N ASN A 676 -0.45 -14.37 -8.57
CA ASN A 676 -1.37 -14.84 -7.52
C ASN A 676 -0.76 -15.98 -6.69
N ARG A 677 0.05 -16.86 -7.30
CA ARG A 677 0.74 -17.94 -6.60
C ARG A 677 1.78 -17.41 -5.61
N GLU A 678 2.66 -16.51 -6.04
CA GLU A 678 3.69 -15.93 -5.18
C GLU A 678 3.08 -15.08 -4.06
N TYR A 679 2.09 -14.25 -4.39
CA TYR A 679 1.36 -13.43 -3.42
C TYR A 679 0.76 -14.28 -2.30
N HIS A 680 -0.07 -15.27 -2.66
CA HIS A 680 -0.77 -16.07 -1.65
C HIS A 680 0.14 -17.10 -0.97
N MET A 681 1.24 -17.54 -1.60
CA MET A 681 2.28 -18.33 -0.95
C MET A 681 2.94 -17.55 0.19
N LEU A 682 3.44 -16.34 -0.08
CA LEU A 682 4.06 -15.51 0.95
C LEU A 682 3.05 -15.11 2.04
N ARG A 683 1.82 -14.78 1.66
CA ARG A 683 0.72 -14.53 2.59
C ARG A 683 0.45 -15.72 3.51
N GLU A 684 0.31 -16.92 2.97
CA GLU A 684 0.05 -18.14 3.76
C GLU A 684 1.20 -18.40 4.74
N THR A 685 2.45 -18.28 4.28
CA THR A 685 3.64 -18.37 5.13
C THR A 685 3.60 -17.34 6.25
N ALA A 686 3.22 -16.08 5.95
CA ALA A 686 3.10 -15.03 6.97
C ALA A 686 2.13 -15.45 8.07
N LEU A 687 0.92 -15.89 7.70
CA LEU A 687 -0.08 -16.32 8.69
C LEU A 687 0.38 -17.54 9.48
N LYS A 688 1.06 -18.49 8.84
CA LYS A 688 1.61 -19.70 9.47
C LYS A 688 2.69 -19.35 10.50
N VAL A 689 3.66 -18.51 10.14
CA VAL A 689 4.75 -18.06 11.01
C VAL A 689 4.21 -17.27 12.20
N VAL A 690 3.36 -16.29 11.96
CA VAL A 690 2.79 -15.42 13.01
C VAL A 690 1.93 -16.22 14.00
N ARG A 691 1.15 -17.19 13.51
CA ARG A 691 0.41 -18.13 14.38
C ARG A 691 1.34 -19.01 15.20
N HIS A 692 2.42 -19.53 14.61
CA HIS A 692 3.37 -20.40 15.30
C HIS A 692 4.15 -19.68 16.40
N LEU A 693 4.61 -18.45 16.12
CA LEU A 693 5.29 -17.61 17.10
C LEU A 693 4.36 -17.16 18.24
N GLY A 694 3.04 -17.13 18.01
CA GLY A 694 2.07 -16.76 19.05
C GLY A 694 1.90 -15.24 19.23
N ILE A 695 2.19 -14.46 18.19
CA ILE A 695 2.06 -13.00 18.19
C ILE A 695 0.59 -12.59 18.44
N VAL A 696 0.36 -11.57 19.28
CA VAL A 696 -0.97 -11.01 19.54
C VAL A 696 -0.89 -9.49 19.41
N GLY A 697 -1.56 -8.97 18.40
CA GLY A 697 -1.43 -7.58 17.96
C GLY A 697 -1.03 -7.54 16.49
N GLU A 698 -0.03 -6.75 16.18
CA GLU A 698 0.51 -6.56 14.83
C GLU A 698 1.98 -7.00 14.77
N CYS A 699 2.42 -7.37 13.57
CA CYS A 699 3.83 -7.53 13.24
C CYS A 699 4.08 -7.35 11.74
N ASN A 700 5.31 -6.99 11.40
CA ASN A 700 5.84 -6.97 10.04
C ASN A 700 6.67 -8.24 9.78
N ILE A 701 6.54 -8.85 8.60
CA ILE A 701 7.38 -9.96 8.14
C ILE A 701 7.97 -9.64 6.76
N GLN A 702 9.25 -9.95 6.56
CA GLN A 702 10.00 -9.64 5.34
C GLN A 702 10.52 -10.89 4.66
N TYR A 703 10.49 -10.87 3.33
CA TYR A 703 10.89 -11.97 2.46
C TYR A 703 11.91 -11.54 1.42
N ALA A 704 12.86 -12.43 1.13
CA ALA A 704 13.60 -12.42 -0.11
C ALA A 704 12.95 -13.45 -1.04
N LEU A 705 12.42 -13.02 -2.19
CA LEU A 705 11.84 -13.88 -3.22
C LEU A 705 12.75 -13.94 -4.45
N ASN A 706 13.07 -15.14 -4.89
CA ASN A 706 13.89 -15.37 -6.08
C ASN A 706 13.14 -14.84 -7.32
N PRO A 707 13.74 -13.96 -8.13
CA PRO A 707 13.06 -13.38 -9.30
C PRO A 707 12.78 -14.39 -10.41
N TYR A 708 13.33 -15.61 -10.33
CA TYR A 708 13.22 -16.65 -11.36
C TYR A 708 12.55 -17.95 -10.89
N SER A 709 11.99 -17.98 -9.67
CA SER A 709 11.33 -19.17 -9.14
C SER A 709 10.41 -18.83 -7.96
N GLU A 710 9.71 -19.83 -7.40
CA GLU A 710 8.95 -19.70 -6.15
C GLU A 710 9.85 -19.85 -4.90
N GLU A 711 11.18 -19.92 -5.04
CA GLU A 711 12.11 -20.01 -3.90
C GLU A 711 12.11 -18.69 -3.11
N TYR A 712 11.91 -18.78 -1.80
CA TYR A 712 11.95 -17.62 -0.91
C TYR A 712 12.64 -17.94 0.42
N CYS A 713 13.07 -16.90 1.12
CA CYS A 713 13.59 -16.96 2.48
C CYS A 713 12.92 -15.88 3.35
N ILE A 714 12.66 -16.19 4.62
CA ILE A 714 12.22 -15.21 5.62
C ILE A 714 13.44 -14.43 6.15
N ILE A 715 13.41 -13.11 6.03
CA ILE A 715 14.49 -12.19 6.41
C ILE A 715 14.37 -11.72 7.85
N GLU A 716 13.17 -11.49 8.37
CA GLU A 716 12.92 -11.15 9.77
C GLU A 716 11.41 -11.07 10.04
N VAL A 717 11.06 -11.08 11.33
CA VAL A 717 9.73 -10.72 11.83
C VAL A 717 9.92 -9.69 12.92
N ASN A 718 9.30 -8.53 12.76
CA ASN A 718 9.29 -7.47 13.77
C ASN A 718 7.97 -7.56 14.57
N ALA A 719 8.01 -8.12 15.78
CA ALA A 719 6.82 -8.32 16.64
C ALA A 719 6.39 -7.04 17.40
N ARG A 720 6.46 -5.90 16.72
CA ARG A 720 6.11 -4.57 17.22
C ARG A 720 5.69 -3.68 16.06
N LEU A 721 5.05 -2.56 16.39
CA LEU A 721 4.85 -1.49 15.42
C LEU A 721 6.21 -0.98 14.91
N SER A 722 6.18 -0.54 13.66
CA SER A 722 7.36 -0.20 12.86
C SER A 722 7.06 0.96 11.91
N ARG A 723 8.10 1.44 11.21
CA ARG A 723 7.94 2.38 10.08
C ARG A 723 7.02 1.80 9.00
N SER A 724 7.23 0.52 8.65
CA SER A 724 6.39 -0.22 7.69
C SER A 724 4.92 -0.26 8.14
N SER A 725 4.63 -0.44 9.43
CA SER A 725 3.27 -0.41 9.98
C SER A 725 2.59 0.97 9.86
N ALA A 726 3.35 2.06 10.06
CA ALA A 726 2.82 3.41 9.90
C ALA A 726 2.53 3.70 8.42
N LEU A 727 3.48 3.38 7.54
CA LEU A 727 3.31 3.45 6.09
C LEU A 727 2.08 2.67 5.62
N ALA A 728 1.95 1.41 6.04
CA ALA A 728 0.82 0.54 5.71
C ALA A 728 -0.51 1.11 6.23
N SER A 729 -0.53 1.68 7.43
CA SER A 729 -1.74 2.31 7.97
C SER A 729 -2.19 3.49 7.10
N LYS A 730 -1.26 4.32 6.63
CA LYS A 730 -1.56 5.44 5.73
C LYS A 730 -1.89 4.97 4.33
N ALA A 731 -1.21 3.95 3.80
CA ALA A 731 -1.44 3.41 2.47
C ALA A 731 -2.83 2.78 2.35
N THR A 732 -3.26 2.04 3.37
CA THR A 732 -4.51 1.26 3.33
C THR A 732 -5.70 2.00 3.95
N GLY A 733 -5.47 2.96 4.85
CA GLY A 733 -6.50 3.54 5.72
C GLY A 733 -6.84 2.68 6.95
N TYR A 734 -6.22 1.50 7.10
CA TYR A 734 -6.42 0.59 8.23
C TYR A 734 -5.56 0.99 9.44
N PRO A 735 -6.14 1.32 10.61
CA PRO A 735 -5.37 1.87 11.73
C PRO A 735 -4.69 0.75 12.56
N LEU A 736 -3.56 0.21 12.07
CA LEU A 736 -2.87 -0.95 12.66
C LEU A 736 -2.60 -0.80 14.17
N ALA A 737 -2.06 0.35 14.58
CA ALA A 737 -1.73 0.61 15.98
C ALA A 737 -2.96 0.61 16.92
N PHE A 738 -4.06 1.19 16.46
CA PHE A 738 -5.33 1.20 17.19
C PHE A 738 -5.89 -0.21 17.34
N VAL A 739 -5.91 -0.97 16.24
CA VAL A 739 -6.36 -2.36 16.24
C VAL A 739 -5.49 -3.21 17.15
N ALA A 740 -4.16 -3.15 17.01
CA ALA A 740 -3.22 -3.89 17.83
C ALA A 740 -3.41 -3.63 19.34
N ALA A 741 -3.68 -2.38 19.73
CA ALA A 741 -3.99 -2.03 21.12
C ALA A 741 -5.32 -2.65 21.60
N LYS A 742 -6.36 -2.72 20.77
CA LYS A 742 -7.62 -3.43 21.11
C LYS A 742 -7.39 -4.93 21.24
N LEU A 743 -6.58 -5.53 20.35
CA LEU A 743 -6.25 -6.96 20.42
C LEU A 743 -5.45 -7.30 21.67
N ALA A 744 -4.57 -6.40 22.11
CA ALA A 744 -3.83 -6.54 23.37
C ALA A 744 -4.76 -6.60 24.62
N LEU A 745 -6.00 -6.12 24.51
CA LEU A 745 -7.06 -6.24 25.54
C LEU A 745 -7.90 -7.52 25.41
N GLY A 746 -7.56 -8.43 24.49
CA GLY A 746 -8.32 -9.66 24.22
C GLY A 746 -9.65 -9.43 23.49
N ILE A 747 -9.82 -8.28 22.83
CA ILE A 747 -10.93 -8.06 21.88
C ILE A 747 -10.55 -8.74 20.57
N ASN A 748 -11.44 -9.52 19.98
CA ASN A 748 -11.14 -10.25 18.74
C ASN A 748 -11.40 -9.39 17.51
N LEU A 749 -10.69 -9.66 16.41
CA LEU A 749 -10.81 -8.93 15.15
C LEU A 749 -12.28 -8.79 14.65
N PRO A 750 -13.12 -9.84 14.67
CA PRO A 750 -14.49 -9.76 14.17
C PRO A 750 -15.39 -8.84 15.00
N GLU A 751 -15.03 -8.56 16.24
CA GLU A 751 -15.78 -7.67 17.14
C GLU A 751 -15.46 -6.19 16.89
N LEU A 752 -14.35 -5.91 16.19
CA LEU A 752 -13.93 -4.57 15.84
C LEU A 752 -14.60 -4.10 14.54
N LYS A 753 -14.93 -2.81 14.51
CA LYS A 753 -15.47 -2.15 13.31
C LYS A 753 -14.34 -1.50 12.51
N ASN A 754 -14.49 -1.51 11.20
CA ASN A 754 -13.66 -0.67 10.33
C ASN A 754 -14.01 0.82 10.57
N SER A 755 -13.04 1.62 11.00
CA SER A 755 -13.22 3.05 11.29
C SER A 755 -13.54 3.89 10.05
N VAL A 756 -13.12 3.45 8.86
CA VAL A 756 -13.28 4.15 7.59
C VAL A 756 -14.71 3.97 7.05
N THR A 757 -15.22 2.75 6.97
CA THR A 757 -16.59 2.49 6.46
C THR A 757 -17.65 2.57 7.55
N LYS A 758 -17.29 2.28 8.82
CA LYS A 758 -18.17 2.18 9.99
C LYS A 758 -19.27 1.11 9.91
N SER A 759 -19.49 0.51 8.73
CA SER A 759 -20.50 -0.52 8.46
C SER A 759 -19.91 -1.92 8.35
N THR A 760 -18.61 -2.07 8.15
CA THR A 760 -17.94 -3.37 8.01
C THR A 760 -17.08 -3.72 9.23
N THR A 761 -16.67 -4.99 9.33
CA THR A 761 -15.72 -5.44 10.37
C THR A 761 -14.29 -4.95 10.07
N ALA A 762 -13.44 -4.89 11.09
CA ALA A 762 -11.98 -4.76 10.91
C ALA A 762 -11.30 -6.11 10.57
N CYS A 763 -12.02 -7.23 10.65
CA CYS A 763 -11.51 -8.54 10.24
C CYS A 763 -11.54 -8.72 8.71
N PHE A 764 -10.78 -7.93 7.95
CA PHE A 764 -10.72 -7.99 6.48
C PHE A 764 -9.32 -7.61 5.98
N GLU A 765 -9.03 -7.94 4.72
CA GLU A 765 -7.81 -7.50 4.05
C GLU A 765 -8.14 -6.32 3.12
N PRO A 766 -7.50 -5.15 3.28
CA PRO A 766 -7.72 -4.01 2.41
C PRO A 766 -7.51 -4.31 0.93
N SER A 767 -8.37 -3.74 0.09
CA SER A 767 -8.20 -3.72 -1.37
C SER A 767 -7.98 -2.29 -1.82
N LEU A 768 -6.89 -2.06 -2.56
CA LEU A 768 -6.47 -0.75 -3.02
C LEU A 768 -6.84 -0.62 -4.50
N ASP A 769 -7.56 0.43 -4.89
CA ASP A 769 -7.79 0.80 -6.30
C ASP A 769 -6.85 1.93 -6.78
N TYR A 770 -5.69 1.98 -6.13
CA TYR A 770 -4.60 2.92 -6.33
C TYR A 770 -3.24 2.26 -6.01
N CYS A 771 -2.19 3.02 -6.28
CA CYS A 771 -0.79 2.71 -6.05
C CYS A 771 -0.20 3.73 -5.07
N VAL A 772 0.61 3.24 -4.14
CA VAL A 772 1.35 4.06 -3.20
C VAL A 772 2.84 3.92 -3.49
N ALA A 773 3.55 5.05 -3.51
CA ALA A 773 5.01 5.06 -3.58
C ALA A 773 5.60 5.80 -2.38
N LYS A 774 6.45 5.12 -1.62
CA LYS A 774 7.27 5.69 -0.56
C LYS A 774 8.69 5.90 -1.05
N ILE A 775 9.27 7.05 -0.74
CA ILE A 775 10.69 7.35 -0.99
C ILE A 775 11.33 7.86 0.31
N PRO A 776 12.51 7.37 0.70
CA PRO A 776 13.24 7.90 1.84
C PRO A 776 13.77 9.32 1.59
N ARG A 777 14.04 10.06 2.66
CA ARG A 777 14.66 11.38 2.64
C ARG A 777 16.05 11.31 3.27
N TRP A 778 17.09 11.75 2.55
CA TRP A 778 18.49 11.69 2.99
C TRP A 778 19.15 13.06 3.10
N ASP A 779 19.86 13.33 4.19
CA ASP A 779 20.62 14.56 4.42
C ASP A 779 22.15 14.35 4.33
N LEU A 780 22.58 13.37 3.53
CA LEU A 780 23.98 12.90 3.47
C LEU A 780 24.98 14.01 3.09
N SER A 781 24.56 15.01 2.31
CA SER A 781 25.39 16.15 1.94
C SER A 781 25.82 17.04 3.11
N LYS A 782 25.17 16.93 4.28
CA LYS A 782 25.56 17.66 5.50
C LYS A 782 26.76 17.02 6.23
N PHE A 783 27.21 15.84 5.79
CA PHE A 783 28.23 15.05 6.47
C PHE A 783 29.42 14.73 5.54
N GLU A 784 30.47 15.57 5.57
CA GLU A 784 31.63 15.44 4.65
C GLU A 784 32.36 14.09 4.73
N ASN A 785 32.44 13.50 5.93
CA ASN A 785 33.19 12.27 6.19
C ASN A 785 32.32 11.00 6.22
N VAL A 786 31.05 11.09 5.78
CA VAL A 786 30.12 9.96 5.75
C VAL A 786 29.92 9.50 4.31
N SER A 787 29.97 8.18 4.08
CA SER A 787 29.72 7.61 2.76
C SER A 787 28.27 7.86 2.31
N THR A 788 28.11 8.26 1.04
CA THR A 788 26.80 8.43 0.38
C THR A 788 26.23 7.13 -0.18
N GLU A 789 27.00 6.03 -0.16
CA GLU A 789 26.51 4.71 -0.57
C GLU A 789 25.42 4.24 0.41
N ILE A 790 24.28 3.80 -0.11
CA ILE A 790 23.20 3.18 0.66
C ILE A 790 23.30 1.65 0.55
N GLY A 791 22.78 0.94 1.53
CA GLY A 791 22.88 -0.51 1.60
C GLY A 791 22.02 -1.04 2.74
N SER A 792 22.44 -2.14 3.37
CA SER A 792 21.68 -2.77 4.45
C SER A 792 21.63 -1.98 5.76
N SER A 793 22.44 -0.91 5.90
CA SER A 793 22.34 -0.01 7.04
C SER A 793 21.65 1.30 6.65
N MET A 794 20.58 1.62 7.37
CA MET A 794 19.72 2.77 7.10
C MET A 794 20.43 4.10 7.38
N LYS A 795 20.27 5.08 6.48
CA LYS A 795 20.84 6.43 6.62
C LYS A 795 19.82 7.54 6.37
N SER A 796 18.62 7.21 5.92
CA SER A 796 17.53 8.17 5.76
C SER A 796 17.11 8.77 7.11
N VAL A 797 16.67 10.03 7.06
CA VAL A 797 16.27 10.86 8.22
C VAL A 797 14.76 11.10 8.27
N GLY A 798 14.03 10.57 7.30
CA GLY A 798 12.57 10.67 7.16
C GLY A 798 12.13 10.02 5.86
N GLU A 799 10.85 10.13 5.54
CA GLU A 799 10.28 9.57 4.31
C GLU A 799 9.07 10.37 3.82
N VAL A 800 8.66 10.07 2.59
CA VAL A 800 7.45 10.62 1.97
C VAL A 800 6.60 9.49 1.44
N MET A 801 5.29 9.70 1.38
CA MET A 801 4.37 8.79 0.72
C MET A 801 3.54 9.57 -0.30
N SER A 802 3.33 8.98 -1.46
CA SER A 802 2.46 9.54 -2.50
C SER A 802 1.43 8.51 -2.93
N ILE A 803 0.30 8.99 -3.43
CA ILE A 803 -0.82 8.15 -3.85
C ILE A 803 -1.29 8.59 -5.23
N ALA A 804 -1.47 7.62 -6.13
CA ALA A 804 -1.99 7.83 -7.46
C ALA A 804 -2.61 6.54 -8.01
N ARG A 805 -3.27 6.58 -9.16
CA ARG A 805 -3.88 5.37 -9.74
C ARG A 805 -3.06 4.70 -10.84
N ASN A 806 -1.81 5.11 -11.00
CA ASN A 806 -0.77 4.39 -11.74
C ASN A 806 0.60 4.64 -11.07
N PHE A 807 1.60 3.85 -11.46
CA PHE A 807 2.94 3.95 -10.88
C PHE A 807 3.63 5.27 -11.23
N GLU A 808 3.49 5.76 -12.46
CA GLU A 808 4.18 6.97 -12.93
C GLU A 808 3.75 8.23 -12.18
N GLU A 809 2.44 8.40 -11.99
CA GLU A 809 1.92 9.53 -11.22
C GLU A 809 2.34 9.43 -9.76
N ALA A 810 2.37 8.23 -9.17
CA ALA A 810 2.84 8.03 -7.80
C ALA A 810 4.33 8.38 -7.68
N ILE A 811 5.21 7.76 -8.48
CA ILE A 811 6.66 7.96 -8.35
C ILE A 811 7.07 9.42 -8.62
N GLN A 812 6.46 10.10 -9.59
CA GLN A 812 6.79 11.51 -9.85
C GLN A 812 6.35 12.43 -8.71
N LYS A 813 5.18 12.19 -8.09
CA LYS A 813 4.76 12.92 -6.90
C LYS A 813 5.70 12.66 -5.72
N ALA A 814 6.03 11.40 -5.45
CA ALA A 814 6.92 11.05 -4.35
C ALA A 814 8.28 11.75 -4.51
N LEU A 815 8.87 11.75 -5.73
CA LEU A 815 10.13 12.43 -6.00
C LEU A 815 10.06 13.93 -5.67
N ARG A 816 8.98 14.62 -6.05
CA ARG A 816 8.77 16.04 -5.70
C ARG A 816 8.61 16.28 -4.20
N MET A 817 7.98 15.33 -3.49
CA MET A 817 7.76 15.42 -2.04
C MET A 817 9.06 15.29 -1.23
N VAL A 818 10.08 14.59 -1.75
CA VAL A 818 11.38 14.41 -1.05
C VAL A 818 12.07 15.75 -0.80
N GLU A 819 12.09 16.65 -1.79
CA GLU A 819 12.71 17.97 -1.65
C GLU A 819 12.13 18.94 -2.69
N PRO A 820 11.72 20.17 -2.31
CA PRO A 820 11.21 21.20 -3.23
C PRO A 820 12.05 21.49 -4.49
N ALA A 821 13.35 21.19 -4.47
CA ALA A 821 14.22 21.35 -5.64
C ALA A 821 14.09 20.20 -6.65
N ILE A 822 13.39 19.11 -6.33
CA ILE A 822 13.13 17.98 -7.22
C ILE A 822 11.82 18.24 -7.96
N GLU A 823 11.86 18.23 -9.30
CA GLU A 823 10.68 18.50 -10.12
C GLU A 823 9.93 17.20 -10.55
N GLY A 824 10.58 16.04 -10.45
CA GLY A 824 10.02 14.73 -10.81
C GLY A 824 11.11 13.74 -11.22
N PHE A 825 10.76 12.78 -12.07
CA PHE A 825 11.72 11.80 -12.61
C PHE A 825 12.47 12.38 -13.82
N GLU A 826 13.65 12.92 -13.56
CA GLU A 826 14.51 13.55 -14.58
C GLU A 826 15.99 13.50 -14.17
N PRO A 827 16.92 13.64 -15.14
CA PRO A 827 18.33 13.74 -14.82
C PRO A 827 18.58 14.95 -13.92
N ARG A 828 19.27 14.70 -12.81
CA ARG A 828 19.70 15.69 -11.82
C ARG A 828 21.21 15.48 -11.69
N PHE A 829 22.00 16.55 -11.55
CA PHE A 829 23.48 16.54 -11.56
C PHE A 829 24.13 16.48 -12.95
N ASP A 830 25.47 16.58 -12.97
CA ASP A 830 26.27 16.55 -14.19
C ASP A 830 26.06 15.25 -14.95
N GLU A 831 25.97 15.37 -16.28
CA GLU A 831 25.79 14.22 -17.16
C GLU A 831 27.01 13.30 -17.08
N LEU A 832 26.80 12.09 -16.58
CA LEU A 832 27.86 11.08 -16.48
C LEU A 832 28.11 10.42 -17.84
N PRO A 833 29.37 10.25 -18.27
CA PRO A 833 29.72 9.37 -19.38
C PRO A 833 29.26 7.92 -19.11
N HIS A 834 29.01 7.15 -20.17
CA HIS A 834 28.49 5.78 -20.09
C HIS A 834 29.20 4.90 -19.04
N ASP A 835 30.53 4.82 -19.06
CA ASP A 835 31.30 3.97 -18.14
C ASP A 835 31.18 4.41 -16.66
N GLU A 836 31.03 5.72 -16.42
CA GLU A 836 30.83 6.27 -15.07
C GLU A 836 29.38 6.06 -14.61
N LEU A 837 28.42 6.21 -15.52
CA LEU A 837 27.01 5.94 -15.25
C LEU A 837 26.77 4.48 -14.87
N VAL A 838 27.37 3.53 -15.59
CA VAL A 838 27.32 2.10 -15.26
C VAL A 838 27.86 1.83 -13.86
N LYS A 839 29.02 2.41 -13.52
CA LYS A 839 29.62 2.28 -12.17
C LYS A 839 28.73 2.87 -11.09
N ALA A 840 28.12 4.03 -11.35
CA ALA A 840 27.24 4.70 -10.40
C ALA A 840 25.95 3.91 -10.16
N LEU A 841 25.33 3.37 -11.21
CA LEU A 841 24.12 2.54 -11.09
C LEU A 841 24.35 1.24 -10.29
N GLY A 842 25.55 0.66 -10.42
CA GLY A 842 25.96 -0.55 -9.70
C GLY A 842 26.27 -0.33 -8.21
N LYS A 843 26.42 0.93 -7.79
CA LYS A 843 26.67 1.32 -6.39
C LYS A 843 25.56 2.23 -5.90
N PRO A 844 24.53 1.67 -5.24
CA PRO A 844 23.36 2.45 -4.88
C PRO A 844 23.72 3.62 -3.94
N THR A 845 23.18 4.79 -4.25
CA THR A 845 23.28 6.05 -3.49
C THR A 845 21.90 6.73 -3.49
N ASP A 846 21.75 7.80 -2.73
CA ASP A 846 20.57 8.70 -2.76
C ASP A 846 20.30 9.32 -4.14
N ARG A 847 21.24 9.18 -5.10
CA ARG A 847 21.15 9.74 -6.45
C ARG A 847 20.73 8.74 -7.54
N ARG A 848 20.62 7.45 -7.20
CA ARG A 848 20.47 6.35 -8.18
C ARG A 848 19.28 6.54 -9.12
N ILE A 849 18.13 6.98 -8.61
CA ILE A 849 16.92 7.18 -9.42
C ILE A 849 17.10 8.24 -10.53
N TYR A 850 17.88 9.30 -10.27
CA TYR A 850 18.17 10.34 -11.27
C TYR A 850 19.20 9.88 -12.32
N GLN A 851 20.10 8.98 -11.92
CA GLN A 851 21.02 8.31 -12.83
C GLN A 851 20.27 7.35 -13.75
N ILE A 852 19.24 6.64 -13.24
CA ILE A 852 18.32 5.86 -14.07
C ILE A 852 17.57 6.78 -15.04
N ALA A 853 17.09 7.94 -14.58
CA ALA A 853 16.46 8.93 -15.45
C ALA A 853 17.40 9.40 -16.57
N GLN A 854 18.68 9.65 -16.27
CA GLN A 854 19.70 9.94 -17.29
C GLN A 854 19.83 8.79 -18.28
N ALA A 855 20.08 7.57 -17.79
CA ALA A 855 20.29 6.39 -18.62
C ALA A 855 19.19 6.18 -19.65
N LEU A 856 17.93 6.21 -19.20
CA LEU A 856 16.73 5.97 -20.00
C LEU A 856 16.40 7.15 -20.93
N LYS A 857 16.48 8.40 -20.43
CA LYS A 857 16.16 9.59 -21.22
C LYS A 857 17.15 9.83 -22.36
N SER A 858 18.45 9.66 -22.11
CA SER A 858 19.46 9.81 -23.17
C SER A 858 19.52 8.62 -24.12
N GLY A 859 18.98 7.46 -23.70
CA GLY A 859 19.15 6.18 -24.39
C GLY A 859 20.59 5.67 -24.33
N GLN A 860 21.28 5.95 -23.22
CA GLN A 860 22.67 5.50 -22.99
C GLN A 860 22.71 4.03 -22.58
N LEU A 861 21.65 3.54 -21.93
CA LEU A 861 21.43 2.16 -21.55
C LEU A 861 19.99 1.77 -21.88
N THR A 862 19.79 0.50 -22.22
CA THR A 862 18.49 -0.15 -22.37
C THR A 862 17.89 -0.54 -21.02
N ILE A 863 16.60 -0.93 -21.01
CA ILE A 863 15.94 -1.42 -19.79
C ILE A 863 16.65 -2.65 -19.23
N ASP A 864 17.08 -3.58 -20.09
CA ASP A 864 17.79 -4.79 -19.65
C ASP A 864 19.17 -4.47 -19.10
N GLU A 865 19.92 -3.54 -19.70
CA GLU A 865 21.24 -3.15 -19.16
C GLU A 865 21.08 -2.50 -17.78
N VAL A 866 20.08 -1.64 -17.60
CA VAL A 866 19.78 -1.05 -16.28
C VAL A 866 19.35 -2.15 -15.30
N HIS A 867 18.49 -3.08 -15.71
CA HIS A 867 18.10 -4.23 -14.88
C HIS A 867 19.31 -5.08 -14.47
N GLU A 868 20.19 -5.42 -15.41
CA GLU A 868 21.35 -6.27 -15.13
C GLU A 868 22.31 -5.64 -14.12
N ILE A 869 22.49 -4.30 -14.19
CA ILE A 869 23.33 -3.55 -13.26
C ILE A 869 22.64 -3.38 -11.91
N THR A 870 21.35 -3.03 -11.92
CA THR A 870 20.66 -2.56 -10.71
C THR A 870 19.89 -3.63 -9.98
N LYS A 871 19.47 -4.67 -10.70
CA LYS A 871 18.51 -5.72 -10.35
C LYS A 871 17.09 -5.22 -10.05
N ILE A 872 16.78 -3.96 -10.37
CA ILE A 872 15.41 -3.41 -10.32
C ILE A 872 14.58 -4.08 -11.41
N ASP A 873 13.38 -4.57 -11.05
CA ASP A 873 12.52 -5.33 -11.97
C ASP A 873 12.20 -4.53 -13.25
N THR A 874 12.24 -5.22 -14.41
CA THR A 874 12.05 -4.58 -15.72
C THR A 874 10.66 -3.96 -15.90
N TRP A 875 9.66 -4.40 -15.13
CA TRP A 875 8.35 -3.75 -15.13
C TRP A 875 8.48 -2.29 -14.68
N PHE A 876 9.07 -2.02 -13.51
CA PHE A 876 9.26 -0.64 -13.03
C PHE A 876 10.09 0.21 -13.99
N LEU A 877 11.21 -0.35 -14.49
CA LEU A 877 12.09 0.35 -15.44
C LEU A 877 11.37 0.69 -16.75
N SER A 878 10.48 -0.19 -17.22
CA SER A 878 9.66 0.10 -18.40
C SER A 878 8.69 1.27 -18.15
N ARG A 879 8.08 1.36 -16.97
CA ARG A 879 7.17 2.47 -16.62
C ARG A 879 7.95 3.79 -16.53
N LEU A 880 9.16 3.76 -15.95
CA LEU A 880 10.07 4.92 -15.93
C LEU A 880 10.51 5.35 -17.34
N GLN A 881 10.74 4.41 -18.26
CA GLN A 881 10.98 4.73 -19.67
C GLN A 881 9.79 5.46 -20.30
N GLY A 882 8.55 5.15 -19.92
CA GLY A 882 7.36 5.86 -20.37
C GLY A 882 7.37 7.35 -19.99
N ILE A 883 7.82 7.67 -18.78
CA ILE A 883 8.04 9.06 -18.34
C ILE A 883 9.13 9.71 -19.18
N ALA A 884 10.28 9.04 -19.34
CA ALA A 884 11.41 9.55 -20.12
C ALA A 884 11.05 9.82 -21.60
N ASP A 885 10.26 8.93 -22.21
CA ASP A 885 9.76 9.10 -23.58
C ASP A 885 8.81 10.30 -23.69
N CYS A 886 7.90 10.48 -22.73
CA CYS A 886 7.01 11.65 -22.69
C CYS A 886 7.80 12.96 -22.62
N ASP A 887 8.80 13.03 -21.73
CA ASP A 887 9.71 14.17 -21.59
C ASP A 887 10.41 14.50 -22.93
N VAL A 888 11.03 13.50 -23.57
CA VAL A 888 11.72 13.69 -24.86
C VAL A 888 10.78 14.17 -25.95
N ASN A 889 9.53 13.70 -25.97
CA ASN A 889 8.56 14.05 -26.99
C ASN A 889 7.90 15.43 -26.79
N LEU A 890 7.90 15.95 -25.56
CA LEU A 890 7.33 17.26 -25.22
C LEU A 890 8.38 18.37 -25.22
N THR A 891 9.61 18.06 -24.86
CA THR A 891 10.73 19.01 -24.83
C THR A 891 10.91 19.71 -26.18
N GLY A 892 10.88 21.04 -26.18
CA GLY A 892 11.10 21.87 -27.37
C GLY A 892 9.83 22.21 -28.15
N LYS A 893 8.66 21.68 -27.78
CA LYS A 893 7.36 22.18 -28.27
C LYS A 893 7.02 23.50 -27.57
N SER A 894 6.29 24.40 -28.22
CA SER A 894 5.71 25.56 -27.53
C SER A 894 4.37 25.18 -26.87
N LEU A 895 3.95 25.91 -25.83
CA LEU A 895 2.69 25.67 -25.13
C LEU A 895 1.45 25.67 -26.05
N ASP A 896 1.48 26.47 -27.13
CA ASP A 896 0.41 26.53 -28.12
C ASP A 896 0.41 25.34 -29.10
N ALA A 897 1.56 24.70 -29.32
CA ALA A 897 1.69 23.55 -30.21
C ALA A 897 1.27 22.24 -29.53
N VAL A 898 1.22 22.20 -28.19
CA VAL A 898 0.84 21.02 -27.42
C VAL A 898 -0.67 20.82 -27.47
N THR A 899 -1.08 19.61 -27.84
CA THR A 899 -2.49 19.23 -27.94
C THR A 899 -3.07 18.86 -26.57
N ALA A 900 -4.39 18.95 -26.41
CA ALA A 900 -5.05 18.56 -25.16
C ALA A 900 -4.78 17.08 -24.78
N PRO A 901 -4.79 16.10 -25.71
CA PRO A 901 -4.43 14.71 -25.38
C PRO A 901 -3.00 14.54 -24.87
N GLU A 902 -2.02 15.23 -25.46
CA GLU A 902 -0.62 15.19 -24.99
C GLU A 902 -0.51 15.75 -23.58
N LEU A 903 -1.22 16.84 -23.29
CA LEU A 903 -1.23 17.44 -21.96
C LEU A 903 -1.93 16.53 -20.94
N ILE A 904 -3.07 15.91 -21.29
CA ILE A 904 -3.75 14.93 -20.44
C ILE A 904 -2.83 13.76 -20.12
N GLU A 905 -2.16 13.20 -21.13
CA GLU A 905 -1.24 12.09 -20.96
C GLU A 905 -0.08 12.45 -20.04
N ALA A 906 0.54 13.62 -20.24
CA ALA A 906 1.61 14.09 -19.37
C ALA A 906 1.13 14.22 -17.91
N LYS A 907 -0.07 14.79 -17.69
CA LYS A 907 -0.61 14.90 -16.32
C LYS A 907 -0.95 13.53 -15.72
N LYS A 908 -1.46 12.59 -16.51
CA LYS A 908 -1.68 11.19 -16.08
C LYS A 908 -0.41 10.42 -15.77
N LEU A 909 0.72 10.79 -16.38
CA LEU A 909 2.05 10.29 -16.03
C LEU A 909 2.70 11.02 -14.85
N GLY A 910 2.02 12.03 -14.27
CA GLY A 910 2.47 12.74 -13.08
C GLY A 910 3.36 13.96 -13.32
N PHE A 911 3.47 14.47 -14.55
CA PHE A 911 4.25 15.68 -14.84
C PHE A 911 3.66 16.90 -14.14
N SER A 912 4.48 17.66 -13.43
CA SER A 912 4.09 18.95 -12.84
C SER A 912 3.99 20.04 -13.91
N ASP A 913 3.20 21.08 -13.64
CA ASP A 913 3.10 22.28 -14.47
C ASP A 913 4.48 22.96 -14.63
N ARG A 914 5.36 22.81 -13.62
CA ARG A 914 6.73 23.30 -13.64
C ARG A 914 7.63 22.53 -14.62
N GLN A 915 7.61 21.20 -14.60
CA GLN A 915 8.36 20.39 -15.57
C GLN A 915 7.92 20.72 -17.00
N LEU A 916 6.60 20.83 -17.21
CA LEU A 916 6.01 21.18 -18.51
C LEU A 916 6.39 22.61 -18.93
N GLY A 917 6.36 23.58 -18.02
CA GLY A 917 6.77 24.95 -18.30
C GLY A 917 8.21 25.01 -18.80
N ARG A 918 9.12 24.27 -18.15
CA ARG A 918 10.52 24.12 -18.59
C ARG A 918 10.62 23.49 -19.98
N MET A 919 9.89 22.40 -20.24
CA MET A 919 9.86 21.73 -21.56
C MET A 919 9.36 22.66 -22.67
N PHE A 920 8.42 23.55 -22.35
CA PHE A 920 7.77 24.46 -23.29
C PHE A 920 8.41 25.84 -23.38
N GLY A 921 9.36 26.16 -22.50
CA GLY A 921 9.99 27.48 -22.40
C GLY A 921 9.05 28.57 -21.91
N CYS A 922 8.12 28.26 -21.00
CA CYS A 922 7.17 29.19 -20.38
C CYS A 922 7.09 29.03 -18.85
N LEU A 923 6.28 29.86 -18.19
CA LEU A 923 6.08 29.76 -16.74
C LEU A 923 5.10 28.63 -16.40
N ASP A 924 5.24 28.08 -15.20
CA ASP A 924 4.31 27.08 -14.64
C ASP A 924 2.86 27.61 -14.61
N ASP A 925 2.68 28.91 -14.33
CA ASP A 925 1.37 29.59 -14.37
C ASP A 925 0.73 29.57 -15.76
N ASP A 926 1.52 29.68 -16.83
CA ASP A 926 1.00 29.63 -18.21
C ASP A 926 0.46 28.23 -18.52
N VAL A 927 1.19 27.19 -18.09
CA VAL A 927 0.75 25.79 -18.22
C VAL A 927 -0.52 25.55 -17.41
N ARG A 928 -0.59 26.03 -16.16
CA ARG A 928 -1.78 25.93 -15.31
C ARG A 928 -2.98 26.59 -15.98
N VAL A 929 -2.84 27.79 -16.52
CA VAL A 929 -3.92 28.49 -17.23
C VAL A 929 -4.37 27.69 -18.45
N LYS A 930 -3.43 27.21 -19.27
CA LYS A 930 -3.73 26.39 -20.45
C LYS A 930 -4.49 25.12 -20.07
N ARG A 931 -4.00 24.32 -19.12
CA ARG A 931 -4.65 23.06 -18.73
C ARG A 931 -6.05 23.29 -18.17
N LYS A 932 -6.24 24.32 -17.35
CA LYS A 932 -7.56 24.66 -16.78
C LYS A 932 -8.53 25.15 -17.85
N SER A 933 -8.05 25.89 -18.86
CA SER A 933 -8.88 26.30 -20.01
C SER A 933 -9.40 25.12 -20.85
N LEU A 934 -8.73 23.96 -20.72
CA LEU A 934 -9.09 22.70 -21.38
C LEU A 934 -9.79 21.72 -20.43
N ASP A 935 -10.16 22.15 -19.22
CA ASP A 935 -10.77 21.32 -18.16
C ASP A 935 -9.88 20.12 -17.72
N ILE A 936 -8.56 20.27 -17.84
CA ILE A 936 -7.58 19.27 -17.39
C ILE A 936 -7.23 19.57 -15.94
N VAL A 937 -8.02 19.00 -15.04
CA VAL A 937 -7.91 19.13 -13.58
C VAL A 937 -7.89 17.76 -12.91
N PRO A 938 -7.21 17.59 -11.76
CA PRO A 938 -7.21 16.31 -11.06
C PRO A 938 -8.56 16.05 -10.37
N SER A 939 -8.88 14.78 -10.20
CA SER A 939 -10.02 14.29 -9.45
C SER A 939 -9.66 13.96 -8.01
N VAL A 940 -10.49 14.38 -7.05
CA VAL A 940 -10.39 13.96 -5.64
C VAL A 940 -10.95 12.54 -5.47
N LYS A 941 -10.14 11.62 -4.93
CA LYS A 941 -10.54 10.24 -4.63
C LYS A 941 -10.39 9.95 -3.14
N GLN A 942 -11.24 9.07 -2.61
CA GLN A 942 -11.21 8.59 -1.24
C GLN A 942 -10.35 7.33 -1.10
N ILE A 943 -9.64 7.24 0.02
CA ILE A 943 -9.08 6.00 0.56
C ILE A 943 -10.14 5.36 1.45
N ASP A 944 -10.78 4.30 0.94
CA ASP A 944 -11.94 3.67 1.59
C ASP A 944 -11.67 2.25 2.13
N THR A 945 -10.42 1.78 2.01
CA THR A 945 -9.94 0.44 2.38
C THR A 945 -10.46 -0.73 1.54
N LEU A 946 -11.45 -0.53 0.66
CA LEU A 946 -12.25 -1.60 0.03
C LEU A 946 -12.50 -1.37 -1.47
N ALA A 947 -11.67 -0.57 -2.13
CA ALA A 947 -11.75 -0.31 -3.57
C ALA A 947 -13.17 0.05 -4.05
N ALA A 948 -13.86 0.92 -3.29
CA ALA A 948 -15.24 1.35 -3.48
C ALA A 948 -16.35 0.28 -3.30
N GLU A 949 -16.05 -0.94 -2.87
CA GLU A 949 -17.07 -1.96 -2.56
C GLU A 949 -18.08 -1.45 -1.54
N TYR A 950 -17.59 -0.79 -0.48
CA TYR A 950 -18.40 -0.08 0.52
C TYR A 950 -18.05 1.41 0.54
N PRO A 951 -19.02 2.30 0.82
CA PRO A 951 -18.74 3.73 0.91
C PRO A 951 -17.96 4.08 2.18
N ALA A 952 -16.92 4.91 2.05
CA ALA A 952 -16.23 5.51 3.19
C ALA A 952 -17.10 6.58 3.88
N GLN A 953 -16.97 6.65 5.20
CA GLN A 953 -17.56 7.65 6.09
C GLN A 953 -16.51 8.65 6.61
N THR A 954 -15.29 8.60 6.07
CA THR A 954 -14.18 9.50 6.36
C THR A 954 -13.78 10.23 5.08
N ASN A 955 -13.14 11.39 5.24
CA ASN A 955 -12.57 12.15 4.12
C ASN A 955 -11.05 12.03 4.15
N TYR A 956 -10.55 10.81 3.96
CA TYR A 956 -9.14 10.55 3.69
C TYR A 956 -8.92 10.53 2.17
N LEU A 957 -8.19 11.52 1.65
CA LEU A 957 -8.27 11.93 0.24
C LEU A 957 -6.90 12.00 -0.44
N TYR A 958 -6.88 11.75 -1.74
CA TYR A 958 -5.77 12.07 -2.65
C TYR A 958 -6.31 12.63 -3.97
N MET A 959 -5.45 13.23 -4.80
CA MET A 959 -5.84 13.83 -6.09
C MET A 959 -5.15 13.14 -7.26
N THR A 960 -5.88 12.71 -8.28
CA THR A 960 -5.31 11.99 -9.43
C THR A 960 -5.87 12.49 -10.77
N TYR A 961 -5.03 12.53 -11.80
CA TYR A 961 -5.50 12.76 -13.19
C TYR A 961 -6.10 11.50 -13.84
N ASN A 962 -5.97 10.34 -13.18
CA ASN A 962 -6.52 9.06 -13.60
C ASN A 962 -7.92 8.82 -13.00
N GLY A 963 -8.78 9.85 -13.04
CA GLY A 963 -10.16 9.77 -12.56
C GLY A 963 -11.07 10.71 -13.33
N SER A 964 -12.33 10.30 -13.53
CA SER A 964 -13.33 11.06 -14.27
C SER A 964 -14.32 11.83 -13.38
N GLU A 965 -14.30 11.58 -12.07
CA GLU A 965 -15.20 12.22 -11.10
C GLU A 965 -14.55 12.35 -9.71
N HIS A 966 -15.09 13.28 -8.91
CA HIS A 966 -14.74 13.39 -7.49
C HIS A 966 -15.57 12.41 -6.63
N ASP A 967 -14.95 11.86 -5.59
CA ASP A 967 -15.67 11.00 -4.64
C ASP A 967 -16.43 11.77 -3.57
N VAL A 968 -15.90 12.93 -3.18
CA VAL A 968 -16.53 13.80 -2.20
C VAL A 968 -17.23 14.97 -2.89
N PRO A 969 -18.43 15.38 -2.44
CA PRO A 969 -19.13 16.53 -2.97
C PRO A 969 -18.37 17.83 -2.65
N ALA A 970 -18.63 18.87 -3.44
CA ALA A 970 -18.13 20.20 -3.12
C ALA A 970 -18.78 20.73 -1.84
N GLN A 971 -17.98 21.41 -1.03
CA GLN A 971 -18.43 22.02 0.22
C GLN A 971 -18.68 23.51 0.02
N ASP A 972 -19.46 24.12 0.93
CA ASP A 972 -19.74 25.56 0.87
C ASP A 972 -18.45 26.38 0.94
N ALA A 973 -18.35 27.36 0.04
CA ALA A 973 -17.20 28.26 -0.03
C ALA A 973 -17.03 29.05 1.28
N ASN A 974 -15.78 29.29 1.65
CA ASN A 974 -15.33 29.98 2.86
C ASN A 974 -15.72 29.31 4.18
N ASN A 975 -16.18 28.05 4.17
CA ASN A 975 -16.56 27.33 5.39
C ASN A 975 -15.38 26.57 6.05
N GLY A 976 -14.18 26.61 5.47
CA GLY A 976 -13.03 25.87 5.99
C GLY A 976 -11.72 26.65 6.00
N VAL A 977 -10.76 26.16 6.76
CA VAL A 977 -9.39 26.68 6.84
C VAL A 977 -8.43 25.55 6.48
N MET A 978 -7.54 25.82 5.53
CA MET A 978 -6.49 24.87 5.15
C MET A 978 -5.26 25.07 6.03
N VAL A 979 -4.68 23.99 6.53
CA VAL A 979 -3.41 23.98 7.24
C VAL A 979 -2.42 23.15 6.43
N LEU A 980 -1.27 23.74 6.12
CA LEU A 980 -0.18 23.02 5.45
C LEU A 980 0.73 22.39 6.51
N GLY A 981 0.95 21.08 6.40
CA GLY A 981 1.83 20.32 7.28
C GLY A 981 3.31 20.57 7.00
N SER A 982 4.17 19.78 7.68
CA SER A 982 5.62 19.95 7.64
C SER A 982 6.31 19.40 6.40
N GLY A 983 5.67 18.47 5.69
CA GLY A 983 6.36 17.60 4.76
C GLY A 983 7.31 16.62 5.48
N ALA A 984 8.28 16.08 4.73
CA ALA A 984 9.22 15.08 5.22
C ALA A 984 10.07 15.60 6.37
N TYR A 985 10.29 14.76 7.39
CA TYR A 985 11.30 15.07 8.40
C TYR A 985 12.71 15.08 7.82
N ARG A 986 13.54 15.96 8.35
CA ARG A 986 14.94 16.16 7.99
C ARG A 986 15.69 16.89 9.10
N ILE A 987 17.02 16.96 9.01
CA ILE A 987 17.81 17.64 10.03
C ILE A 987 17.45 19.13 10.03
N GLY A 988 16.93 19.60 11.17
CA GLY A 988 16.43 20.96 11.36
C GLY A 988 14.94 21.15 11.06
N SER A 989 14.19 20.08 10.80
CA SER A 989 12.73 20.09 10.66
C SER A 989 12.14 18.73 11.03
N SER A 990 11.64 18.59 12.26
CA SER A 990 11.17 17.31 12.82
C SER A 990 9.75 17.41 13.41
N VAL A 991 9.43 16.56 14.39
CA VAL A 991 8.10 16.36 14.99
C VAL A 991 7.52 17.62 15.63
N GLU A 992 8.34 18.61 15.98
CA GLU A 992 7.89 19.90 16.52
C GLU A 992 6.91 20.61 15.59
N PHE A 993 7.09 20.47 14.27
CA PHE A 993 6.17 21.07 13.29
C PHE A 993 4.87 20.28 13.13
N ASP A 994 4.91 18.96 13.36
CA ASP A 994 3.69 18.16 13.44
C ASP A 994 2.87 18.55 14.68
N TRP A 995 3.54 18.78 15.82
CA TRP A 995 2.91 19.32 17.03
C TRP A 995 2.22 20.66 16.79
N CYS A 996 2.87 21.57 16.06
CA CYS A 996 2.31 22.87 15.71
C CYS A 996 1.07 22.72 14.80
N ALA A 997 1.17 21.89 13.76
CA ALA A 997 0.09 21.64 12.82
C ALA A 997 -1.14 21.00 13.49
N VAL A 998 -0.95 19.95 14.30
CA VAL A 998 -2.02 19.28 15.06
C VAL A 998 -2.68 20.25 16.04
N SER A 999 -1.90 21.05 16.76
CA SER A 999 -2.45 22.06 17.69
C SER A 999 -3.30 23.11 16.97
N CYS A 1000 -2.89 23.53 15.77
CA CYS A 1000 -3.66 24.43 14.91
C CYS A 1000 -4.99 23.79 14.48
N ILE A 1001 -4.97 22.57 13.97
CA ILE A 1001 -6.16 21.83 13.53
C ILE A 1001 -7.17 21.64 14.68
N ARG A 1002 -6.69 21.17 15.84
CA ARG A 1002 -7.54 21.00 17.02
C ARG A 1002 -8.18 22.32 17.47
N THR A 1003 -7.43 23.42 17.39
CA THR A 1003 -7.95 24.76 17.70
C THR A 1003 -9.02 25.20 16.71
N LEU A 1004 -8.81 24.98 15.41
CA LEU A 1004 -9.78 25.30 14.36
C LEU A 1004 -11.11 24.55 14.57
N ARG A 1005 -11.03 23.25 14.84
CA ARG A 1005 -12.22 22.41 15.11
C ARG A 1005 -12.97 22.86 16.37
N LYS A 1006 -12.25 23.20 17.45
CA LYS A 1006 -12.84 23.76 18.67
C LYS A 1006 -13.57 25.09 18.44
N LEU A 1007 -13.08 25.89 17.50
CA LEU A 1007 -13.72 27.13 17.08
C LEU A 1007 -14.86 26.92 16.06
N GLY A 1008 -15.13 25.68 15.66
CA GLY A 1008 -16.21 25.31 14.73
C GLY A 1008 -15.86 25.51 13.25
N TYR A 1009 -14.58 25.69 12.91
CA TYR A 1009 -14.15 25.74 11.51
C TYR A 1009 -13.93 24.33 10.96
N ARG A 1010 -14.34 24.10 9.70
CA ARG A 1010 -13.93 22.91 8.94
C ARG A 1010 -12.42 22.96 8.71
N ALA A 1011 -11.70 21.99 9.24
CA ALA A 1011 -10.26 21.90 9.17
C ALA A 1011 -9.82 21.00 7.99
N VAL A 1012 -9.10 21.58 7.02
CA VAL A 1012 -8.56 20.87 5.86
C VAL A 1012 -7.05 20.73 6.05
N MET A 1013 -6.55 19.50 6.24
CA MET A 1013 -5.11 19.22 6.35
C MET A 1013 -4.54 18.80 5.00
N LEU A 1014 -3.39 19.36 4.65
CA LEU A 1014 -2.58 18.93 3.50
C LEU A 1014 -1.18 18.59 3.99
N ASN A 1015 -0.76 17.33 3.86
CA ASN A 1015 0.59 16.86 4.21
C ASN A 1015 0.88 15.53 3.49
N TYR A 1016 2.15 15.10 3.45
CA TYR A 1016 2.55 13.86 2.76
C TYR A 1016 3.54 12.99 3.56
N ASN A 1017 3.79 13.33 4.82
CA ASN A 1017 4.69 12.55 5.67
C ASN A 1017 3.90 11.44 6.38
N PRO A 1018 4.14 10.15 6.08
CA PRO A 1018 3.37 9.04 6.67
C PRO A 1018 3.65 8.82 8.16
N GLU A 1019 4.74 9.39 8.69
CA GLU A 1019 5.14 9.27 10.10
C GLU A 1019 4.36 10.21 11.04
N THR A 1020 3.48 11.05 10.52
CA THR A 1020 2.86 12.16 11.27
C THR A 1020 1.50 11.84 11.87
N VAL A 1021 1.20 12.48 13.01
CA VAL A 1021 -0.15 12.51 13.59
C VAL A 1021 -1.05 13.46 12.82
N SER A 1022 -0.53 14.55 12.22
CA SER A 1022 -1.34 15.43 11.37
C SER A 1022 -1.96 14.73 10.17
N THR A 1023 -1.36 13.62 9.69
CA THR A 1023 -1.94 12.77 8.63
C THR A 1023 -2.83 11.66 9.18
N ASP A 1024 -3.32 11.75 10.42
CA ASP A 1024 -4.46 10.97 10.89
C ASP A 1024 -5.76 11.64 10.43
N TYR A 1025 -6.59 10.90 9.68
CA TYR A 1025 -7.85 11.42 9.18
C TYR A 1025 -8.85 11.78 10.29
N ASP A 1026 -8.67 11.27 11.52
CA ASP A 1026 -9.52 11.60 12.66
C ASP A 1026 -9.21 12.97 13.29
N GLU A 1027 -8.03 13.55 13.01
CA GLU A 1027 -7.63 14.85 13.55
C GLU A 1027 -8.30 16.02 12.82
N CYS A 1028 -8.69 15.86 11.56
CA CYS A 1028 -9.27 16.92 10.70
C CYS A 1028 -10.58 16.49 10.02
N ASP A 1029 -11.30 17.43 9.39
CA ASP A 1029 -12.55 17.12 8.68
C ASP A 1029 -12.29 16.58 7.27
N GLN A 1030 -11.18 17.00 6.65
CA GLN A 1030 -10.66 16.50 5.37
C GLN A 1030 -9.14 16.43 5.42
N LEU A 1031 -8.59 15.25 5.15
CA LEU A 1031 -7.16 15.02 5.01
C LEU A 1031 -6.84 14.78 3.55
N TYR A 1032 -6.01 15.63 2.96
CA TYR A 1032 -5.38 15.40 1.67
C TYR A 1032 -3.94 14.90 1.90
N PHE A 1033 -3.70 13.64 1.55
CA PHE A 1033 -2.35 13.06 1.55
C PHE A 1033 -1.65 13.42 0.23
N GLU A 1034 -1.16 14.65 0.13
CA GLU A 1034 -0.83 15.28 -1.15
C GLU A 1034 0.34 16.27 -1.06
N GLU A 1035 0.88 16.62 -2.23
CA GLU A 1035 2.10 17.41 -2.40
C GLU A 1035 1.96 18.83 -1.84
N LEU A 1036 2.98 19.31 -1.10
CA LEU A 1036 3.09 20.70 -0.67
C LEU A 1036 3.80 21.55 -1.73
N SER A 1037 3.21 21.63 -2.92
CA SER A 1037 3.66 22.52 -3.99
C SER A 1037 2.61 23.58 -4.32
N LYS A 1038 3.04 24.68 -4.92
CA LYS A 1038 2.14 25.75 -5.37
C LYS A 1038 1.00 25.18 -6.23
N GLU A 1039 1.32 24.31 -7.19
CA GLU A 1039 0.33 23.68 -8.08
C GLU A 1039 -0.75 22.93 -7.30
N ARG A 1040 -0.35 22.02 -6.41
CA ARG A 1040 -1.27 21.13 -5.71
C ARG A 1040 -2.03 21.84 -4.60
N VAL A 1041 -1.39 22.74 -3.85
CA VAL A 1041 -2.07 23.59 -2.86
C VAL A 1041 -3.15 24.44 -3.55
N MET A 1042 -2.86 24.99 -4.72
CA MET A 1042 -3.86 25.73 -5.50
C MET A 1042 -4.98 24.82 -6.02
N ASP A 1043 -4.70 23.59 -6.45
CA ASP A 1043 -5.74 22.64 -6.86
C ASP A 1043 -6.71 22.33 -5.70
N VAL A 1044 -6.19 22.10 -4.49
CA VAL A 1044 -7.03 21.89 -3.30
C VAL A 1044 -7.78 23.17 -2.92
N ASN A 1045 -7.13 24.33 -2.96
CA ASN A 1045 -7.79 25.61 -2.67
C ASN A 1045 -8.92 25.93 -3.65
N ASP A 1046 -8.71 25.70 -4.95
CA ASP A 1046 -9.72 25.87 -6.00
C ASP A 1046 -10.91 24.93 -5.77
N ARG A 1047 -10.64 23.71 -5.32
CA ARG A 1047 -11.65 22.68 -5.08
C ARG A 1047 -12.44 22.90 -3.79
N GLU A 1048 -11.77 23.30 -2.71
CA GLU A 1048 -12.37 23.41 -1.37
C GLU A 1048 -12.85 24.81 -1.02
N ALA A 1049 -12.43 25.81 -1.80
CA ALA A 1049 -12.78 27.22 -1.65
C ALA A 1049 -12.64 27.71 -0.20
N VAL A 1050 -11.50 27.45 0.43
CA VAL A 1050 -11.26 27.75 1.84
C VAL A 1050 -11.23 29.25 2.14
N GLN A 1051 -11.55 29.64 3.37
CA GLN A 1051 -11.50 31.03 3.86
C GLN A 1051 -10.07 31.58 3.88
N GLY A 1052 -9.08 30.69 4.03
CA GLY A 1052 -7.67 31.01 3.95
C GLY A 1052 -6.79 29.81 4.31
N VAL A 1053 -5.49 30.01 4.12
CA VAL A 1053 -4.45 28.99 4.30
C VAL A 1053 -3.49 29.42 5.41
N VAL A 1054 -3.23 28.50 6.34
CA VAL A 1054 -2.22 28.65 7.39
C VAL A 1054 -0.92 28.02 6.90
N VAL A 1055 0.13 28.84 6.83
CA VAL A 1055 1.47 28.44 6.37
C VAL A 1055 2.54 28.49 7.47
N SER A 1056 2.21 29.05 8.63
CA SER A 1056 3.15 29.43 9.68
C SER A 1056 3.42 28.35 10.73
N VAL A 1057 2.86 27.15 10.58
CA VAL A 1057 2.92 26.07 11.58
C VAL A 1057 3.58 24.79 11.09
N GLY A 1058 4.00 24.73 9.82
CA GLY A 1058 4.63 23.55 9.20
C GLY A 1058 6.08 23.78 8.78
N GLY A 1059 6.79 24.73 9.39
CA GLY A 1059 8.20 25.00 9.06
C GLY A 1059 8.40 25.63 7.67
N GLN A 1060 9.58 25.40 7.07
CA GLN A 1060 10.01 26.18 5.90
C GLN A 1060 9.24 25.90 4.62
N ILE A 1061 8.83 24.65 4.37
CA ILE A 1061 8.14 24.27 3.12
C ILE A 1061 6.88 25.11 2.91
N PRO A 1062 5.91 25.12 3.84
CA PRO A 1062 4.74 25.95 3.68
C PRO A 1062 5.04 27.45 3.76
N ASN A 1063 6.01 27.88 4.59
CA ASN A 1063 6.34 29.30 4.71
C ASN A 1063 6.89 29.88 3.38
N ASN A 1064 7.73 29.13 2.67
CA ASN A 1064 8.24 29.48 1.34
C ASN A 1064 7.12 29.61 0.28
N LEU A 1065 5.98 28.95 0.48
CA LEU A 1065 4.82 29.05 -0.40
C LEU A 1065 3.97 30.29 -0.14
N ALA A 1066 4.17 31.02 0.97
CA ALA A 1066 3.33 32.14 1.36
C ALA A 1066 3.23 33.23 0.27
N LEU A 1067 4.36 33.70 -0.24
CA LEU A 1067 4.39 34.75 -1.26
C LEU A 1067 3.93 34.25 -2.64
N PRO A 1068 4.38 33.08 -3.15
CA PRO A 1068 3.85 32.50 -4.39
C PRO A 1068 2.33 32.31 -4.38
N LEU A 1069 1.77 31.77 -3.29
CA LEU A 1069 0.32 31.55 -3.14
C LEU A 1069 -0.43 32.88 -3.07
N HIS A 1070 0.08 33.86 -2.34
CA HIS A 1070 -0.51 35.19 -2.26
C HIS A 1070 -0.57 35.90 -3.61
N LYS A 1071 0.52 35.85 -4.39
CA LYS A 1071 0.57 36.39 -5.76
C LYS A 1071 -0.44 35.71 -6.68
N ALA A 1072 -0.73 34.42 -6.43
CA ALA A 1072 -1.75 33.66 -7.14
C ALA A 1072 -3.19 33.89 -6.62
N GLY A 1073 -3.38 34.80 -5.66
CA GLY A 1073 -4.70 35.18 -5.14
C GLY A 1073 -5.19 34.35 -3.95
N VAL A 1074 -4.36 33.46 -3.39
CA VAL A 1074 -4.70 32.69 -2.18
C VAL A 1074 -4.60 33.58 -0.94
N LYS A 1075 -5.62 33.53 -0.09
CA LYS A 1075 -5.63 34.28 1.17
C LYS A 1075 -4.82 33.55 2.24
N ILE A 1076 -3.64 34.06 2.56
CA ILE A 1076 -2.83 33.59 3.69
C ILE A 1076 -3.34 34.19 4.99
N LEU A 1077 -3.46 33.37 6.03
CA LEU A 1077 -3.88 33.79 7.37
C LEU A 1077 -2.67 34.12 8.24
N GLY A 1078 -2.77 35.17 9.07
CA GLY A 1078 -1.70 35.62 9.96
C GLY A 1078 -0.87 36.76 9.36
N THR A 1079 0.45 36.70 9.55
CA THR A 1079 1.40 37.71 9.04
C THR A 1079 1.29 37.83 7.52
N HIS A 1080 1.23 39.07 7.01
CA HIS A 1080 1.09 39.28 5.57
C HIS A 1080 2.30 38.71 4.81
N PRO A 1081 2.13 37.99 3.69
CA PRO A 1081 3.22 37.33 2.98
C PRO A 1081 4.38 38.24 2.55
N THR A 1082 4.11 39.51 2.23
CA THR A 1082 5.17 40.49 1.94
C THR A 1082 6.00 40.86 3.17
N MET A 1083 5.45 40.75 4.37
CA MET A 1083 6.17 40.96 5.63
C MET A 1083 7.02 39.74 5.99
N ILE A 1084 6.54 38.53 5.67
CA ILE A 1084 7.34 37.30 5.78
C ILE A 1084 8.55 37.40 4.85
N ASP A 1085 8.33 37.74 3.58
CA ASP A 1085 9.40 38.00 2.61
C ASP A 1085 10.37 39.10 3.09
N SER A 1086 9.85 40.19 3.67
CA SER A 1086 10.70 41.27 4.22
C SER A 1086 11.54 40.82 5.42
N ALA A 1087 11.10 39.81 6.16
CA ALA A 1087 11.81 39.30 7.33
C ALA A 1087 12.84 38.21 6.98
N GLU A 1088 12.58 37.41 5.94
CA GLU A 1088 13.50 36.34 5.50
C GLU A 1088 14.56 36.83 4.51
N ASP A 1089 14.24 37.86 3.73
CA ASP A 1089 15.21 38.55 2.87
C ASP A 1089 16.21 39.33 3.72
N ARG A 1090 17.49 38.95 3.70
CA ARG A 1090 18.50 39.55 4.56
C ARG A 1090 18.66 41.05 4.34
N TYR A 1091 18.55 41.52 3.10
CA TYR A 1091 18.67 42.93 2.78
C TYR A 1091 17.49 43.72 3.33
N LYS A 1092 16.26 43.26 3.07
CA LYS A 1092 15.04 43.92 3.58
C LYS A 1092 15.01 43.89 5.11
N PHE A 1093 15.34 42.76 5.73
CA PHE A 1093 15.38 42.63 7.19
C PHE A 1093 16.39 43.57 7.83
N SER A 1094 17.60 43.67 7.27
CA SER A 1094 18.61 44.61 7.78
C SER A 1094 18.14 46.05 7.72
N MET A 1095 17.51 46.47 6.63
CA MET A 1095 16.98 47.83 6.52
C MET A 1095 15.93 48.10 7.62
N LEU A 1096 15.05 47.13 7.88
CA LEU A 1096 14.07 47.23 8.97
C LEU A 1096 14.73 47.38 10.34
N MET A 1097 15.83 46.65 10.60
CA MET A 1097 16.59 46.78 11.85
C MET A 1097 17.25 48.16 11.99
N ASP A 1098 17.85 48.67 10.92
CA ASP A 1098 18.49 50.00 10.91
C ASP A 1098 17.45 51.12 11.12
N GLU A 1099 16.29 51.02 10.45
CA GLU A 1099 15.16 51.93 10.64
C GLU A 1099 14.60 51.88 12.07
N ALA A 1100 14.54 50.69 12.68
CA ALA A 1100 14.10 50.47 14.04
C ALA A 1100 15.17 50.85 15.10
N GLY A 1101 16.40 51.15 14.69
CA GLY A 1101 17.53 51.41 15.60
C GLY A 1101 18.00 50.17 16.36
N VAL A 1102 17.76 48.97 15.83
CA VAL A 1102 18.18 47.69 16.41
C VAL A 1102 19.56 47.32 15.87
N PRO A 1103 20.58 47.15 16.73
CA PRO A 1103 21.92 46.80 16.28
C PRO A 1103 21.99 45.37 15.72
N GLN A 1104 22.77 45.19 14.66
CA GLN A 1104 23.03 43.91 14.03
C GLN A 1104 24.52 43.76 13.68
N PRO A 1105 25.05 42.52 13.56
CA PRO A 1105 26.43 42.33 13.13
C PRO A 1105 26.67 42.94 11.74
N ALA A 1106 27.85 43.53 11.53
CA ALA A 1106 28.23 44.03 10.22
C ALA A 1106 28.13 42.91 9.18
N TRP A 1107 27.45 43.18 8.06
CA TRP A 1107 27.23 42.21 7.00
C TRP A 1107 27.26 42.87 5.63
N LYS A 1108 27.44 42.09 4.57
CA LYS A 1108 27.29 42.54 3.19
C LYS A 1108 26.95 41.36 2.27
N GLU A 1109 26.07 41.62 1.32
CA GLU A 1109 25.81 40.74 0.19
C GLU A 1109 26.86 40.99 -0.90
N LEU A 1110 27.52 39.93 -1.35
CA LEU A 1110 28.74 40.03 -2.14
C LEU A 1110 28.66 39.12 -3.35
N THR A 1111 28.92 39.68 -4.53
CA THR A 1111 28.80 38.97 -5.82
C THR A 1111 30.15 38.59 -6.41
N SER A 1112 31.26 39.02 -5.78
CA SER A 1112 32.61 38.66 -6.21
C SER A 1112 33.53 38.36 -5.03
N MET A 1113 34.52 37.49 -5.30
CA MET A 1113 35.55 37.12 -4.33
C MET A 1113 36.34 38.33 -3.81
N GLN A 1114 36.60 39.32 -4.67
CA GLN A 1114 37.34 40.51 -4.26
C GLN A 1114 36.55 41.32 -3.24
N GLU A 1115 35.27 41.54 -3.47
CA GLU A 1115 34.44 42.27 -2.52
C GLU A 1115 34.24 41.50 -1.20
N ALA A 1116 34.20 40.16 -1.27
CA ALA A 1116 34.22 39.27 -0.10
C ALA A 1116 35.45 39.49 0.77
N ARG A 1117 36.65 39.51 0.16
CA ARG A 1117 37.91 39.78 0.86
C ARG A 1117 37.93 41.20 1.45
N ASP A 1118 37.60 42.21 0.64
CA ASP A 1118 37.59 43.60 1.09
C ASP A 1118 36.65 43.82 2.30
N PHE A 1119 35.51 43.13 2.31
CA PHE A 1119 34.58 43.15 3.43
C PHE A 1119 35.18 42.46 4.67
N ALA A 1120 35.74 41.26 4.51
CA ALA A 1120 36.31 40.48 5.61
C ALA A 1120 37.52 41.20 6.26
N ASP A 1121 38.37 41.84 5.47
CA ASP A 1121 39.47 42.69 5.96
C ASP A 1121 38.97 43.86 6.79
N ARG A 1122 37.88 44.49 6.34
CA ARG A 1122 37.29 45.64 7.03
C ARG A 1122 36.66 45.27 8.36
N VAL A 1123 35.96 44.13 8.44
CA VAL A 1123 35.24 43.72 9.67
C VAL A 1123 36.08 42.82 10.59
N GLY A 1124 37.18 42.27 10.07
CA GLY A 1124 38.08 41.34 10.73
C GLY A 1124 37.51 39.91 10.84
N TYR A 1125 38.39 38.91 10.78
CA TYR A 1125 38.03 37.51 10.99
C TYR A 1125 37.72 37.18 12.47
N PRO A 1126 36.97 36.09 12.75
CA PRO A 1126 36.27 35.23 11.80
C PRO A 1126 35.03 35.89 11.16
N CYS A 1127 34.63 35.39 9.99
CA CYS A 1127 33.43 35.78 9.24
C CYS A 1127 32.55 34.55 8.97
N LEU A 1128 31.24 34.73 9.04
CA LEU A 1128 30.23 33.72 8.72
C LEU A 1128 29.74 33.91 7.29
N VAL A 1129 29.78 32.84 6.50
CA VAL A 1129 29.30 32.79 5.12
C VAL A 1129 28.00 31.99 5.09
N ARG A 1130 26.95 32.53 4.47
CA ARG A 1130 25.67 31.84 4.33
C ARG A 1130 24.91 32.21 3.06
N PRO A 1131 24.13 31.28 2.48
CA PRO A 1131 23.11 31.60 1.48
C PRO A 1131 21.88 32.29 2.11
N SER A 1132 21.10 33.02 1.29
CA SER A 1132 19.82 33.65 1.70
C SER A 1132 18.65 32.65 1.65
N TYR A 1133 17.57 32.89 2.42
CA TYR A 1133 16.34 32.06 2.50
C TYR A 1133 16.54 30.60 2.99
N VAL A 1134 17.46 30.38 3.93
CA VAL A 1134 17.77 29.05 4.46
C VAL A 1134 17.64 29.02 5.99
N LEU A 1135 17.05 27.94 6.52
CA LEU A 1135 16.99 27.63 7.96
C LEU A 1135 18.04 26.59 8.37
N SER A 1136 18.32 26.52 9.67
CA SER A 1136 19.06 25.42 10.32
C SER A 1136 20.50 25.23 9.84
N GLY A 1137 21.19 26.31 9.46
CA GLY A 1137 22.63 26.25 9.22
C GLY A 1137 23.05 25.60 7.90
N ALA A 1138 22.14 25.24 6.99
CA ALA A 1138 22.52 24.55 5.76
C ALA A 1138 23.45 25.43 4.90
N ALA A 1139 24.65 24.91 4.61
CA ALA A 1139 25.75 25.62 3.96
C ALA A 1139 26.25 26.90 4.69
N MET A 1140 26.04 26.99 6.01
CA MET A 1140 26.63 28.03 6.85
C MET A 1140 28.02 27.61 7.34
N ASN A 1141 29.03 28.40 7.01
CA ASN A 1141 30.42 28.09 7.32
C ASN A 1141 31.14 29.30 7.93
N VAL A 1142 32.02 29.05 8.88
CA VAL A 1142 32.85 30.10 9.51
C VAL A 1142 34.22 30.09 8.86
N ALA A 1143 34.56 31.19 8.18
CA ALA A 1143 35.89 31.44 7.69
C ALA A 1143 36.72 32.14 8.79
N TYR A 1144 37.85 31.54 9.17
CA TYR A 1144 38.77 32.12 10.14
C TYR A 1144 39.94 32.86 9.48
N THR A 1145 40.20 32.56 8.22
CA THR A 1145 41.28 33.13 7.42
C THR A 1145 40.81 33.47 6.01
N HIS A 1146 41.68 34.12 5.25
CA HIS A 1146 41.47 34.38 3.82
C HIS A 1146 41.30 33.10 3.01
N GLU A 1147 42.14 32.11 3.28
CA GLU A 1147 42.09 30.82 2.59
C GLU A 1147 40.79 30.08 2.89
N ASP A 1148 40.33 30.10 4.15
CA ASP A 1148 39.04 29.53 4.53
C ASP A 1148 37.89 30.21 3.79
N LEU A 1149 37.93 31.54 3.67
CA LEU A 1149 36.88 32.32 3.00
C LEU A 1149 36.75 31.93 1.53
N GLU A 1150 37.87 31.73 0.84
CA GLU A 1150 37.89 31.30 -0.56
C GLU A 1150 37.32 29.90 -0.75
N ASN A 1151 37.73 28.97 0.10
CA ASN A 1151 37.24 27.59 0.08
C ASN A 1151 35.73 27.53 0.33
N VAL A 1152 35.26 28.26 1.35
CA VAL A 1152 33.85 28.30 1.74
C VAL A 1152 32.98 28.95 0.67
N LEU A 1153 33.43 30.04 0.05
CA LEU A 1153 32.68 30.71 -1.01
C LEU A 1153 32.58 29.85 -2.28
N GLY A 1154 33.65 29.11 -2.61
CA GLY A 1154 33.62 28.14 -3.71
C GLY A 1154 32.53 27.07 -3.50
N GLN A 1155 32.35 26.61 -2.27
CA GLN A 1155 31.30 25.65 -1.90
C GLN A 1155 29.90 26.29 -1.85
N ALA A 1156 29.76 27.50 -1.29
CA ALA A 1156 28.46 28.16 -1.13
C ALA A 1156 27.80 28.56 -2.46
N VAL A 1157 28.59 28.99 -3.45
CA VAL A 1157 28.11 29.31 -4.81
C VAL A 1157 27.57 28.06 -5.54
N ALA A 1158 28.12 26.88 -5.24
CA ALA A 1158 27.63 25.62 -5.80
C ALA A 1158 26.28 25.18 -5.18
N VAL A 1159 25.91 25.70 -4.01
CA VAL A 1159 24.68 25.34 -3.28
C VAL A 1159 23.48 26.23 -3.66
N SER A 1160 23.72 27.50 -4.01
CA SER A 1160 22.66 28.40 -4.49
C SER A 1160 23.19 29.27 -5.63
N SER A 1161 22.85 28.88 -6.86
CA SER A 1161 23.16 29.66 -8.07
C SER A 1161 22.28 30.91 -8.20
N ASP A 1162 21.07 30.86 -7.63
CA ASP A 1162 20.01 31.83 -7.85
C ASP A 1162 19.98 32.93 -6.77
N HIS A 1163 20.70 32.71 -5.65
CA HIS A 1163 20.76 33.65 -4.55
C HIS A 1163 22.20 34.05 -4.19
N PRO A 1164 22.44 35.35 -3.97
CA PRO A 1164 23.75 35.87 -3.64
C PRO A 1164 24.20 35.45 -2.23
N VAL A 1165 25.52 35.29 -2.05
CA VAL A 1165 26.11 34.85 -0.79
C VAL A 1165 26.24 36.05 0.17
N VAL A 1166 25.86 35.82 1.42
CA VAL A 1166 25.93 36.80 2.49
C VAL A 1166 27.12 36.51 3.41
N ILE A 1167 27.96 37.52 3.62
CA ILE A 1167 29.06 37.46 4.60
C ILE A 1167 28.72 38.36 5.78
N THR A 1168 28.82 37.81 6.98
CA THR A 1168 28.51 38.50 8.25
C THR A 1168 29.71 38.40 9.20
N LYS A 1169 30.01 39.45 9.96
CA LYS A 1169 31.01 39.40 11.03
C LYS A 1169 30.59 38.35 12.07
N PHE A 1170 31.41 37.34 12.29
CA PHE A 1170 31.16 36.34 13.33
C PHE A 1170 31.66 36.88 14.68
N ILE A 1171 30.75 37.00 15.65
CA ILE A 1171 31.03 37.51 16.99
C ILE A 1171 31.38 36.33 17.89
N GLN A 1172 32.61 36.30 18.41
CA GLN A 1172 33.07 35.24 19.29
C GLN A 1172 32.71 35.53 20.76
N GLY A 1173 32.48 34.47 21.54
CA GLY A 1173 32.20 34.57 22.98
C GLY A 1173 30.86 35.23 23.32
N ALA A 1174 29.96 35.39 22.35
CA ALA A 1174 28.62 35.90 22.56
C ALA A 1174 27.71 34.84 23.19
N LYS A 1175 26.71 35.30 23.95
CA LYS A 1175 25.54 34.46 24.29
C LYS A 1175 24.55 34.53 23.15
N GLU A 1176 23.97 33.41 22.80
CA GLU A 1176 22.81 33.30 21.90
C GLU A 1176 21.55 33.17 22.77
N LEU A 1177 20.48 33.86 22.37
CA LEU A 1177 19.20 33.87 23.07
C LEU A 1177 18.12 33.67 22.01
N GLU A 1178 17.18 32.78 22.28
CA GLU A 1178 16.02 32.58 21.42
C GLU A 1178 14.80 33.32 21.98
N LEU A 1179 14.03 33.97 21.11
CA LEU A 1179 12.76 34.61 21.46
C LEU A 1179 11.64 34.00 20.62
N ASP A 1180 10.88 33.11 21.23
CA ASP A 1180 9.63 32.62 20.67
C ASP A 1180 8.49 33.57 21.07
N ALA A 1181 7.77 34.13 20.11
CA ALA A 1181 6.72 35.10 20.38
C ALA A 1181 5.50 34.95 19.47
N VAL A 1182 4.32 35.26 20.02
CA VAL A 1182 3.09 35.44 19.26
C VAL A 1182 2.70 36.92 19.30
N ALA A 1183 2.50 37.51 18.13
CA ALA A 1183 2.05 38.88 17.99
C ALA A 1183 0.64 38.95 17.40
N LYS A 1184 -0.14 39.93 17.86
CA LYS A 1184 -1.43 40.30 17.28
C LYS A 1184 -1.40 41.79 16.95
N ASP A 1185 -1.71 42.13 15.71
CA ASP A 1185 -1.71 43.53 15.22
C ASP A 1185 -0.38 44.26 15.52
N GLY A 1186 0.74 43.56 15.33
CA GLY A 1186 2.09 44.07 15.58
C GLY A 1186 2.52 44.14 17.06
N LYS A 1187 1.68 43.69 18.01
CA LYS A 1187 1.99 43.69 19.44
C LYS A 1187 2.23 42.28 19.94
N VAL A 1188 3.36 42.04 20.61
CA VAL A 1188 3.65 40.77 21.28
C VAL A 1188 2.66 40.54 22.42
N ILE A 1189 1.93 39.43 22.37
CA ILE A 1189 0.92 39.04 23.38
C ILE A 1189 1.34 37.81 24.20
N ALA A 1190 2.30 37.03 23.71
CA ALA A 1190 2.93 35.93 24.41
C ALA A 1190 4.40 35.81 23.96
N ALA A 1191 5.30 35.49 24.87
CA ALA A 1191 6.71 35.29 24.57
C ALA A 1191 7.38 34.33 25.56
N ALA A 1192 8.40 33.62 25.09
CA ALA A 1192 9.34 32.83 25.89
C ALA A 1192 10.76 33.17 25.45
N ILE A 1193 11.69 33.24 26.42
CA ILE A 1193 13.12 33.48 26.16
C ILE A 1193 13.88 32.33 26.81
N SER A 1194 14.74 31.66 26.04
CA SER A 1194 15.60 30.56 26.49
C SER A 1194 17.07 30.84 26.29
#